data_AF-A0A945RZF8-F1
#
_entry.id   AF-A0A945RZF8-F1
#
_cell.length_a   1.000
_cell.length_b   1.000
_cell.length_c   1.000
_cell.angle_alpha   90.00
_cell.angle_beta   90.00
_cell.angle_gamma   90.00
#
_symmetry.space_group_name_H-M   'P 1'
#
loop_
_entity.id
_entity.type
_entity.pdbx_description
1 polymer ?
#
loop_
_entity_poly.entity_id
_entity_poly.type
_entity_poly.pdbx_seq_one_letter_code
_entity_poly.pdbx_strand_id
1 'polypeptide(L)'
;MRPSRWTTARVTLCVCGASFILSVPASATEGFELIANGDMERIAAAGKPASWSTIAGRGGKAEYSIDTKVFHSGTRSLAIQKDEKQGYCMWRSSYIPITVTKETEADFSIWIKAEAAPYIVVRIVTWDKNDKFHQYLTPFSISKGGFFDWREHKKTIALKPGGVRMDIRLCNFDTGTVWFDDAKLTAKRDIHRKRAKKPAAKHAKEVAPTTNARATAPGIDIFEFRNYIRNTRMTPPAGGNGLPLGWAVHNPPQRETIGSVTWVKGEPRPGFYSLRIAWEEGGHYIAAQPELAKPIEGQRPLRFQSCVKTSGGGKAYMLAQCFDGAGKLIQEDKSDFTESTEDYATCRLDFVSHSDTKSVRTYCVNGGTGSTLFHWVTLEPNMELVKDMAAFPYTVSAEPAEGNRWWNANRPVLHSFADSPVSANFAFWGDKTRLEKPRLIVEAPASLTMPEAFNMEVREPVNHSPAVPTVERLTRDGSPYVRYTFPSPACLKGLRIKPYLMNHLTMCFIPKQHEEGREYKVYYHAENGDLENHEKHFFLRILPPLRKTPNPRRFKSYCWTLDDMNYYDMSLIERIAPRYEEAALAGRERWTGGREEVHRVDQLLKKRGWFLFYETGDYPFRLSKVRSEDGAGQPGRGGRNYSPLHVISDKAFFEEVIVPDARGYYERSKLENGEFVFLDFEPGSIARKYDFSEQSRRFFAKKFNIPFDNVQTNRDILSNYQDEWTEYWAWMCNEIVRLHVKAWKQIDPTTKHFLYCYPIWFNDPEATRTKIFNSPLDTRLNQRHFDVLGLSFYYTTGKTAFQLMDINAKVLETPIHMMPMMGTTTPYWGHLTVDAVCSPAMQRQQALIAASSGAKGFVPYQGKLMDGMYFVKLDQAMAEIAAVEDFYLDGIRADTTVTVRRLALTGPEQAGRADDHFGMRVHRLGGSTLVTLFNFHRTCGLTLRIGLSGHPKQPLRLSNAVGNPSPDWLRAPATGRIVSPTELADGVLCQVPPLDTVFLRLDEK
;
A
#
# COMPACT_ATOMS: atom_id res chain seq x y z
N MET A 1 0.72 47.90 33.89
CA MET A 1 0.05 48.81 34.84
C MET A 1 -1.38 49.04 34.34
N ARG A 2 -2.39 48.85 35.20
CA ARG A 2 -3.78 49.31 34.97
C ARG A 2 -3.84 50.85 35.20
N PRO A 3 -4.84 51.59 34.67
CA PRO A 3 -6.12 51.73 35.40
C PRO A 3 -7.40 51.89 34.54
N SER A 4 -8.45 51.17 34.99
CA SER A 4 -9.83 51.59 35.32
C SER A 4 -10.59 52.75 34.62
N ARG A 5 -11.78 52.38 34.11
CA ARG A 5 -13.16 52.79 34.53
C ARG A 5 -13.86 54.10 34.04
N TRP A 6 -15.03 53.87 33.40
CA TRP A 6 -16.42 54.40 33.66
C TRP A 6 -17.04 55.59 32.89
N THR A 7 -18.38 55.47 32.75
CA THR A 7 -19.47 56.43 32.38
C THR A 7 -19.74 56.64 30.87
N THR A 8 -20.96 56.66 30.30
CA THR A 8 -22.35 56.85 30.82
C THR A 8 -23.39 56.29 29.83
N ALA A 9 -24.57 55.91 30.33
CA ALA A 9 -25.75 55.46 29.58
C ALA A 9 -26.56 56.60 28.95
N ARG A 10 -27.32 56.31 27.88
CA ARG A 10 -28.75 56.70 27.77
C ARG A 10 -29.52 55.86 26.75
N VAL A 11 -30.75 55.60 27.18
CA VAL A 11 -31.80 54.71 26.67
C VAL A 11 -32.53 55.33 25.47
N THR A 12 -32.92 54.52 24.48
CA THR A 12 -34.21 54.71 23.79
C THR A 12 -34.82 53.34 23.49
N LEU A 13 -36.08 53.25 23.91
CA LEU A 13 -36.97 52.11 24.04
C LEU A 13 -37.66 51.88 22.70
N CYS A 14 -37.70 50.64 22.20
CA CYS A 14 -38.69 50.20 21.21
C CYS A 14 -39.21 48.81 21.62
N VAL A 15 -40.48 48.78 22.01
CA VAL A 15 -41.24 47.62 22.45
C VAL A 15 -41.98 47.02 21.24
N CYS A 16 -41.76 45.73 20.98
CA CYS A 16 -42.67 44.77 20.34
C CYS A 16 -42.17 43.39 20.82
N GLY A 17 -42.78 42.73 21.80
CA GLY A 17 -44.05 42.01 21.65
C GLY A 17 -43.77 40.52 21.40
N ALA A 18 -43.37 39.78 22.45
CA ALA A 18 -43.24 38.32 22.40
C ALA A 18 -43.90 37.69 23.63
N SER A 19 -44.94 36.90 23.37
CA SER A 19 -45.71 36.14 24.36
C SER A 19 -44.84 35.08 25.03
N PHE A 20 -44.69 35.15 26.34
CA PHE A 20 -44.15 34.05 27.16
C PHE A 20 -45.25 33.03 27.44
N ILE A 21 -45.15 31.84 26.85
CA ILE A 21 -45.91 30.66 27.28
C ILE A 21 -45.12 30.00 28.41
N LEU A 22 -45.66 30.02 29.61
CA LEU A 22 -45.18 29.24 30.76
C LEU A 22 -45.51 27.76 30.50
N SER A 23 -44.51 26.96 30.16
CA SER A 23 -44.63 25.50 30.09
C SER A 23 -44.59 24.90 31.49
N VAL A 24 -45.72 24.34 31.93
CA VAL A 24 -45.82 23.51 33.13
C VAL A 24 -45.00 22.22 32.90
N PRO A 25 -44.12 21.79 33.84
CA PRO A 25 -43.40 20.54 33.71
C PRO A 25 -44.38 19.37 33.71
N ALA A 26 -44.37 18.58 32.65
CA ALA A 26 -45.16 17.37 32.54
C ALA A 26 -44.75 16.41 33.67
N SER A 27 -45.71 16.04 34.52
CA SER A 27 -45.57 14.95 35.50
C SER A 27 -45.00 13.72 34.80
N ALA A 28 -43.76 13.35 35.14
CA ALA A 28 -43.15 12.12 34.67
C ALA A 28 -44.03 10.96 35.16
N THR A 29 -44.77 10.33 34.26
CA THR A 29 -45.39 9.04 34.58
C THR A 29 -44.27 8.06 34.90
N GLU A 30 -44.27 7.56 36.13
CA GLU A 30 -43.44 6.43 36.53
C GLU A 30 -43.58 5.30 35.51
N GLY A 31 -42.48 4.91 34.89
CA GLY A 31 -42.47 3.74 34.01
C GLY A 31 -42.81 2.49 34.83
N PHE A 32 -43.49 1.52 34.21
CA PHE A 32 -43.85 0.28 34.87
C PHE A 32 -42.74 -0.76 34.67
N GLU A 33 -42.41 -1.49 35.75
CA GLU A 33 -41.43 -2.57 35.74
C GLU A 33 -41.92 -3.77 34.90
N LEU A 34 -41.07 -4.24 33.99
CA LEU A 34 -41.42 -5.28 33.02
C LEU A 34 -41.00 -6.69 33.47
N ILE A 35 -40.03 -6.81 34.38
CA ILE A 35 -39.48 -8.10 34.80
C ILE A 35 -40.33 -8.67 35.93
N ALA A 36 -40.90 -9.85 35.71
CA ALA A 36 -41.55 -10.59 36.79
C ALA A 36 -40.49 -11.19 37.71
N ASN A 37 -40.54 -10.83 39.01
CA ASN A 37 -39.65 -11.36 40.04
C ASN A 37 -38.19 -10.95 39.80
N GLY A 38 -37.97 -9.69 39.43
CA GLY A 38 -36.63 -9.13 39.24
C GLY A 38 -35.84 -8.94 40.53
N ASP A 39 -36.55 -8.84 41.67
CA ASP A 39 -36.07 -8.85 43.06
C ASP A 39 -35.76 -10.25 43.59
N MET A 40 -36.02 -11.31 42.81
CA MET A 40 -35.72 -12.71 43.15
C MET A 40 -36.41 -13.27 44.41
N GLU A 41 -37.31 -12.53 45.06
CA GLU A 41 -37.89 -12.90 46.35
C GLU A 41 -38.97 -13.98 46.28
N ARG A 42 -39.71 -14.08 45.16
CA ARG A 42 -40.80 -15.04 45.06
C ARG A 42 -40.30 -16.42 44.65
N ILE A 43 -40.66 -17.42 45.45
CA ILE A 43 -40.36 -18.83 45.23
C ILE A 43 -41.62 -19.56 44.78
N ALA A 44 -41.52 -20.34 43.70
CA ALA A 44 -42.59 -21.23 43.25
C ALA A 44 -42.67 -22.49 44.15
N ALA A 45 -43.80 -23.21 44.11
CA ALA A 45 -44.09 -24.35 45.00
C ALA A 45 -43.02 -25.47 45.02
N ALA A 46 -42.13 -25.53 44.01
CA ALA A 46 -41.04 -26.51 43.92
C ALA A 46 -39.68 -25.97 44.43
N GLY A 47 -39.65 -24.89 45.20
CA GLY A 47 -38.40 -24.29 45.71
C GLY A 47 -37.57 -23.56 44.66
N LYS A 48 -38.13 -23.30 43.46
CA LYS A 48 -37.46 -22.62 42.34
C LYS A 48 -37.82 -21.13 42.30
N PRO A 49 -36.94 -20.25 41.80
CA PRO A 49 -37.27 -18.83 41.68
C PRO A 49 -38.42 -18.64 40.69
N ALA A 50 -39.49 -17.99 41.13
CA ALA A 50 -40.65 -17.77 40.28
C ALA A 50 -40.24 -16.96 39.04
N SER A 51 -40.74 -17.36 37.87
CA SER A 51 -40.44 -16.72 36.58
C SER A 51 -38.99 -16.83 36.08
N TRP A 52 -38.12 -17.64 36.70
CA TRP A 52 -36.77 -17.87 36.22
C TRP A 52 -36.51 -19.36 35.97
N SER A 53 -35.70 -19.66 34.96
CA SER A 53 -35.33 -21.01 34.55
C SER A 53 -33.83 -21.08 34.26
N THR A 54 -33.23 -22.26 34.38
CA THR A 54 -31.81 -22.46 34.10
C THR A 54 -31.61 -22.97 32.68
N ILE A 55 -30.56 -22.51 32.01
CA ILE A 55 -30.14 -23.00 30.69
C ILE A 55 -28.63 -23.15 30.68
N ALA A 56 -28.16 -24.30 30.23
CA ALA A 56 -26.77 -24.51 29.86
C ALA A 56 -26.64 -24.81 28.36
N GLY A 57 -25.55 -24.35 27.74
CA GLY A 57 -25.28 -24.59 26.32
C GLY A 57 -23.81 -24.89 26.07
N ARG A 58 -23.55 -25.59 24.95
CA ARG A 58 -22.20 -26.01 24.52
C ARG A 58 -21.44 -26.83 25.58
N GLY A 59 -22.16 -27.72 26.27
CA GLY A 59 -21.60 -28.60 27.30
C GLY A 59 -21.33 -27.92 28.64
N GLY A 60 -21.87 -26.72 28.89
CA GLY A 60 -21.70 -26.05 30.18
C GLY A 60 -22.38 -26.81 31.32
N LYS A 61 -21.69 -26.90 32.45
CA LYS A 61 -22.21 -27.42 33.72
C LYS A 61 -21.99 -26.37 34.81
N ALA A 62 -23.01 -26.14 35.62
CA ALA A 62 -22.94 -25.25 36.77
C ALA A 62 -23.94 -25.72 37.83
N GLU A 63 -23.65 -25.37 39.08
CA GLU A 63 -24.63 -25.38 40.15
C GLU A 63 -25.43 -24.07 40.11
N TYR A 64 -26.76 -24.20 40.15
CA TYR A 64 -27.68 -23.07 40.16
C TYR A 64 -28.42 -23.08 41.49
N SER A 65 -28.34 -21.99 42.24
CA SER A 65 -28.99 -21.89 43.54
C SER A 65 -29.68 -20.55 43.74
N ILE A 66 -30.62 -20.52 44.67
CA ILE A 66 -31.17 -19.30 45.24
C ILE A 66 -30.41 -19.09 46.55
N ASP A 67 -29.60 -18.06 46.61
CA ASP A 67 -28.72 -17.82 47.75
C ASP A 67 -29.42 -16.93 48.77
N THR A 68 -29.63 -17.45 49.99
CA THR A 68 -30.24 -16.71 51.12
C THR A 68 -29.22 -16.10 52.07
N LYS A 69 -27.92 -16.23 51.76
CA LYS A 69 -26.81 -15.66 52.54
C LYS A 69 -26.11 -14.53 51.80
N VAL A 70 -26.02 -14.64 50.47
CA VAL A 70 -25.41 -13.63 49.59
C VAL A 70 -26.50 -13.03 48.71
N PHE A 71 -27.00 -11.86 49.07
CA PHE A 71 -27.98 -11.09 48.31
C PHE A 71 -27.68 -9.59 48.42
N HIS A 72 -28.20 -8.79 47.51
CA HIS A 72 -28.04 -7.34 47.51
C HIS A 72 -29.15 -6.68 48.33
N SER A 73 -30.41 -7.01 48.02
CA SER A 73 -31.56 -6.55 48.78
C SER A 73 -32.54 -7.69 49.05
N GLY A 74 -33.54 -7.47 49.92
CA GLY A 74 -34.48 -8.53 50.30
C GLY A 74 -33.83 -9.63 51.15
N THR A 75 -34.03 -10.89 50.75
CA THR A 75 -33.54 -12.10 51.44
C THR A 75 -32.95 -13.14 50.49
N ARG A 76 -32.91 -12.89 49.17
CA ARG A 76 -32.55 -13.89 48.15
C ARG A 76 -31.83 -13.26 46.95
N SER A 77 -30.92 -14.02 46.34
CA SER A 77 -30.39 -13.72 45.00
C SER A 77 -30.25 -14.98 44.15
N LEU A 78 -29.99 -14.82 42.85
CA LEU A 78 -29.72 -15.94 41.94
C LEU A 78 -28.22 -16.16 41.76
N ALA A 79 -27.73 -17.37 42.05
CA ALA A 79 -26.33 -17.71 41.90
C ALA A 79 -26.08 -18.69 40.73
N ILE A 80 -24.92 -18.58 40.10
CA ILE A 80 -24.36 -19.57 39.17
C ILE A 80 -22.92 -19.85 39.60
N GLN A 81 -22.65 -21.05 40.09
CA GLN A 81 -21.29 -21.53 40.39
C GLN A 81 -20.84 -22.49 39.31
N LYS A 82 -19.69 -22.20 38.72
CA LYS A 82 -19.14 -22.96 37.60
C LYS A 82 -17.70 -23.35 37.87
N ASP A 83 -17.41 -24.64 37.95
CA ASP A 83 -16.05 -25.11 38.22
C ASP A 83 -15.21 -25.25 36.94
N GLU A 84 -15.86 -25.35 35.77
CA GLU A 84 -15.19 -25.55 34.49
C GLU A 84 -15.53 -24.47 33.45
N LYS A 85 -14.57 -24.17 32.58
CA LYS A 85 -14.73 -23.13 31.56
C LYS A 85 -15.65 -23.55 30.40
N GLN A 86 -15.91 -24.84 30.21
CA GLN A 86 -16.67 -25.34 29.06
C GLN A 86 -18.09 -24.76 29.01
N GLY A 87 -18.53 -24.34 27.82
CA GLY A 87 -19.88 -23.86 27.55
C GLY A 87 -20.30 -22.61 28.34
N TYR A 88 -21.60 -22.31 28.35
CA TYR A 88 -22.18 -21.22 29.15
C TYR A 88 -23.30 -21.75 30.03
N CYS A 89 -23.48 -21.08 31.17
CA CYS A 89 -24.53 -21.36 32.15
C CYS A 89 -25.29 -20.06 32.42
N MET A 90 -26.63 -20.09 32.42
CA MET A 90 -27.42 -18.88 32.59
C MET A 90 -28.76 -19.10 33.30
N TRP A 91 -29.18 -18.09 34.05
CA TRP A 91 -30.58 -17.89 34.41
C TRP A 91 -31.30 -17.17 33.26
N ARG A 92 -32.50 -17.63 32.93
CA ARG A 92 -33.37 -17.06 31.91
C ARG A 92 -34.73 -16.71 32.51
N SER A 93 -35.14 -15.46 32.36
CA SER A 93 -36.47 -15.01 32.76
C SER A 93 -37.56 -15.69 31.91
N SER A 94 -38.79 -15.72 32.42
CA SER A 94 -39.96 -16.03 31.62
C SER A 94 -40.11 -15.00 30.50
N TYR A 95 -40.80 -15.38 29.43
CA TYR A 95 -41.08 -14.45 28.36
C TYR A 95 -41.91 -13.26 28.87
N ILE A 96 -41.38 -12.07 28.65
CA ILE A 96 -42.02 -10.79 28.93
C ILE A 96 -42.77 -10.39 27.65
N PRO A 97 -44.12 -10.38 27.65
CA PRO A 97 -44.88 -9.94 26.48
C PRO A 97 -44.69 -8.44 26.29
N ILE A 98 -44.23 -8.05 25.11
CA ILE A 98 -44.04 -6.65 24.71
C ILE A 98 -44.74 -6.39 23.38
N THR A 99 -44.90 -5.14 22.99
CA THR A 99 -45.25 -4.79 21.61
C THR A 99 -44.54 -3.49 21.30
N VAL A 100 -43.50 -3.58 20.47
CA VAL A 100 -42.68 -2.43 20.09
C VAL A 100 -43.07 -2.01 18.69
N THR A 101 -43.85 -0.94 18.56
CA THR A 101 -44.38 -0.45 17.26
C THR A 101 -43.46 0.59 16.61
N LYS A 102 -42.66 1.27 17.42
CA LYS A 102 -41.60 2.19 17.01
C LYS A 102 -40.39 1.96 17.92
N GLU A 103 -39.23 2.43 17.51
CA GLU A 103 -38.03 2.30 18.34
C GLU A 103 -38.27 2.96 19.70
N THR A 104 -38.07 2.21 20.77
CA THR A 104 -38.45 2.63 22.13
C THR A 104 -37.28 2.45 23.07
N GLU A 105 -36.93 3.51 23.81
CA GLU A 105 -35.93 3.42 24.88
C GLU A 105 -36.51 2.74 26.12
N ALA A 106 -35.73 1.85 26.71
CA ALA A 106 -35.98 1.27 28.02
C ALA A 106 -34.71 1.33 28.87
N ASP A 107 -34.87 1.60 30.16
CA ASP A 107 -33.78 1.62 31.12
C ASP A 107 -33.68 0.25 31.78
N PHE A 108 -32.53 -0.39 31.63
CA PHE A 108 -32.22 -1.68 32.25
C PHE A 108 -31.20 -1.52 33.36
N SER A 109 -31.47 -2.08 34.53
CA SER A 109 -30.53 -2.15 35.64
C SER A 109 -30.48 -3.53 36.30
N ILE A 110 -29.34 -3.87 36.90
CA ILE A 110 -29.19 -5.11 37.68
C ILE A 110 -28.00 -4.97 38.64
N TRP A 111 -28.09 -5.62 39.81
CA TRP A 111 -26.97 -5.77 40.73
C TRP A 111 -26.26 -7.09 40.50
N ILE A 112 -24.93 -7.04 40.43
CA ILE A 112 -24.08 -8.21 40.18
C ILE A 112 -22.96 -8.26 41.21
N LYS A 113 -22.71 -9.44 41.77
CA LYS A 113 -21.53 -9.77 42.58
C LYS A 113 -20.81 -10.96 41.93
N ALA A 114 -19.48 -10.99 42.00
CA ALA A 114 -18.67 -12.00 41.34
C ALA A 114 -17.49 -12.46 42.21
N GLU A 115 -17.26 -13.78 42.24
CA GLU A 115 -16.11 -14.41 42.87
C GLU A 115 -15.48 -15.44 41.92
N ALA A 116 -14.23 -15.20 41.56
CA ALA A 116 -13.51 -15.91 40.50
C ALA A 116 -14.26 -16.01 39.14
N ALA A 117 -15.19 -15.10 38.81
CA ALA A 117 -16.00 -15.13 37.59
C ALA A 117 -15.57 -14.07 36.54
N PRO A 118 -14.56 -14.35 35.71
CA PRO A 118 -13.91 -13.34 34.86
C PRO A 118 -14.73 -12.90 33.65
N TYR A 119 -15.83 -13.61 33.34
CA TYR A 119 -16.66 -13.28 32.19
C TYR A 119 -18.17 -13.49 32.44
N ILE A 120 -18.83 -12.39 32.75
CA ILE A 120 -20.26 -12.31 33.03
C ILE A 120 -20.95 -11.51 31.93
N VAL A 121 -22.07 -12.01 31.43
CA VAL A 121 -22.83 -11.34 30.37
C VAL A 121 -24.30 -11.30 30.73
N VAL A 122 -24.92 -10.13 30.61
CA VAL A 122 -26.37 -9.96 30.68
C VAL A 122 -26.88 -9.69 29.27
N ARG A 123 -27.91 -10.42 28.86
CA ARG A 123 -28.50 -10.33 27.51
C ARG A 123 -30.00 -10.12 27.60
N ILE A 124 -30.52 -9.36 26.65
CA ILE A 124 -31.95 -9.22 26.41
C ILE A 124 -32.19 -9.65 24.99
N VAL A 125 -33.06 -10.63 24.81
CA VAL A 125 -33.35 -11.19 23.49
C VAL A 125 -34.82 -10.92 23.21
N THR A 126 -35.12 -10.43 22.01
CA THR A 126 -36.51 -10.19 21.57
C THR A 126 -36.85 -11.09 20.39
N TRP A 127 -38.13 -11.47 20.31
CA TRP A 127 -38.69 -12.26 19.23
C TRP A 127 -39.79 -11.48 18.52
N ASP A 128 -39.90 -11.72 17.21
CA ASP A 128 -41.01 -11.20 16.42
C ASP A 128 -42.27 -12.06 16.58
N LYS A 129 -43.35 -11.65 15.91
CA LYS A 129 -44.63 -12.38 15.88
C LYS A 129 -44.54 -13.80 15.29
N ASN A 130 -43.45 -14.16 14.63
CA ASN A 130 -43.21 -15.45 14.00
C ASN A 130 -42.25 -16.33 14.81
N ASP A 131 -41.95 -15.95 16.05
CA ASP A 131 -40.97 -16.61 16.91
C ASP A 131 -39.54 -16.65 16.34
N LYS A 132 -39.22 -15.75 15.41
CA LYS A 132 -37.85 -15.54 14.95
C LYS A 132 -37.13 -14.57 15.87
N PHE A 133 -35.82 -14.81 16.06
CA PHE A 133 -34.96 -13.85 16.73
C PHE A 133 -35.03 -12.51 16.03
N HIS A 134 -35.49 -11.49 16.74
CA HIS A 134 -35.72 -10.16 16.20
C HIS A 134 -34.60 -9.20 16.60
N GLN A 135 -34.22 -9.19 17.88
CA GLN A 135 -33.15 -8.35 18.38
C GLN A 135 -32.37 -9.07 19.47
N TYR A 136 -31.07 -8.82 19.50
CA TYR A 136 -30.16 -9.34 20.49
C TYR A 136 -29.37 -8.21 21.12
N LEU A 137 -29.63 -7.95 22.40
CA LEU A 137 -29.01 -6.87 23.14
C LEU A 137 -28.10 -7.45 24.22
N THR A 138 -26.93 -6.86 24.38
CA THR A 138 -26.01 -7.17 25.48
C THR A 138 -25.82 -5.89 26.31
N PRO A 139 -26.72 -5.60 27.27
CA PRO A 139 -26.58 -4.41 28.10
C PRO A 139 -25.23 -4.37 28.81
N PHE A 140 -24.81 -5.51 29.37
CA PHE A 140 -23.58 -5.65 30.14
C PHE A 140 -22.76 -6.84 29.67
N SER A 141 -21.46 -6.60 29.49
CA SER A 141 -20.44 -7.62 29.26
C SER A 141 -19.24 -7.24 30.12
N ILE A 142 -19.10 -7.95 31.23
CA ILE A 142 -18.09 -7.69 32.26
C ILE A 142 -16.97 -8.68 32.01
N SER A 143 -15.83 -8.17 31.55
CA SER A 143 -14.61 -8.95 31.33
C SER A 143 -13.48 -8.40 32.21
N LYS A 144 -12.59 -9.28 32.69
CA LYS A 144 -11.41 -8.95 33.52
C LYS A 144 -11.71 -8.56 34.98
N GLY A 145 -12.92 -8.80 35.48
CA GLY A 145 -13.35 -8.48 36.85
C GLY A 145 -13.67 -9.72 37.70
N GLY A 146 -12.80 -10.73 37.72
CA GLY A 146 -13.11 -12.01 38.38
C GLY A 146 -13.53 -11.90 39.86
N PHE A 147 -13.27 -10.79 40.54
CA PHE A 147 -13.69 -10.58 41.92
C PHE A 147 -14.21 -9.16 42.13
N PHE A 148 -15.48 -9.00 42.48
CA PHE A 148 -16.04 -7.73 42.96
C PHE A 148 -17.28 -7.96 43.82
N ASP A 149 -17.43 -7.10 44.82
CA ASP A 149 -18.65 -7.01 45.62
C ASP A 149 -19.81 -6.39 44.82
N TRP A 150 -21.03 -6.40 45.35
CA TRP A 150 -22.24 -5.91 44.67
C TRP A 150 -22.03 -4.58 43.94
N ARG A 151 -22.27 -4.59 42.63
CA ARG A 151 -22.22 -3.40 41.78
C ARG A 151 -23.49 -3.31 40.95
N GLU A 152 -24.04 -2.11 40.93
CA GLU A 152 -25.14 -1.78 40.05
C GLU A 152 -24.62 -1.54 38.63
N HIS A 153 -25.27 -2.18 37.68
CA HIS A 153 -25.06 -1.96 36.27
C HIS A 153 -26.34 -1.38 35.67
N LYS A 154 -26.24 -0.18 35.07
CA LYS A 154 -27.37 0.55 34.46
C LYS A 154 -27.07 0.88 32.99
N LYS A 155 -28.06 0.74 32.11
CA LYS A 155 -27.95 1.12 30.70
C LYS A 155 -29.32 1.38 30.08
N THR A 156 -29.44 2.50 29.36
CA THR A 156 -30.55 2.72 28.43
C THR A 156 -30.34 1.91 27.15
N ILE A 157 -31.35 1.16 26.75
CA ILE A 157 -31.35 0.31 25.56
C ILE A 157 -32.46 0.73 24.61
N ALA A 158 -32.21 0.61 23.31
CA ALA A 158 -33.21 0.86 22.27
C ALA A 158 -33.82 -0.47 21.80
N LEU A 159 -35.12 -0.66 22.01
CA LEU A 159 -35.88 -1.80 21.52
C LEU A 159 -36.42 -1.47 20.11
N LYS A 160 -36.12 -2.33 19.14
CA LYS A 160 -36.50 -2.11 17.73
C LYS A 160 -37.98 -2.45 17.45
N PRO A 161 -38.62 -1.75 16.49
CA PRO A 161 -39.97 -2.07 16.06
C PRO A 161 -40.09 -3.52 15.56
N GLY A 162 -41.12 -4.24 16.02
CA GLY A 162 -41.43 -5.62 15.61
C GLY A 162 -41.31 -6.66 16.72
N GLY A 163 -40.68 -6.33 17.85
CA GLY A 163 -40.59 -7.22 19.01
C GLY A 163 -41.95 -7.42 19.71
N VAL A 164 -42.36 -8.68 19.90
CA VAL A 164 -43.63 -9.05 20.57
C VAL A 164 -43.44 -9.78 21.91
N ARG A 165 -42.25 -10.28 22.18
CA ARG A 165 -41.85 -10.82 23.48
C ARG A 165 -40.35 -10.73 23.64
N MET A 166 -39.87 -10.75 24.88
CA MET A 166 -38.45 -10.79 25.19
C MET A 166 -38.16 -11.65 26.42
N ASP A 167 -36.90 -12.01 26.63
CA ASP A 167 -36.40 -12.58 27.89
C ASP A 167 -35.01 -12.05 28.20
N ILE A 168 -34.69 -12.13 29.49
CA ILE A 168 -33.44 -11.66 30.07
C ILE A 168 -32.63 -12.88 30.45
N ARG A 169 -31.34 -12.86 30.11
CA ARG A 169 -30.41 -13.95 30.33
C ARG A 169 -29.22 -13.44 31.13
N LEU A 170 -29.00 -14.05 32.29
CA LEU A 170 -27.94 -13.72 33.23
C LEU A 170 -26.91 -14.84 33.16
N CYS A 171 -25.78 -14.59 32.50
CA CYS A 171 -24.87 -15.64 32.07
C CYS A 171 -23.53 -15.59 32.81
N ASN A 172 -23.04 -16.77 33.22
CA ASN A 172 -21.64 -17.01 33.50
C ASN A 172 -21.01 -17.82 32.35
N PHE A 173 -20.00 -17.25 31.70
CA PHE A 173 -19.30 -17.87 30.58
C PHE A 173 -17.99 -18.54 30.97
N ASP A 174 -17.47 -18.26 32.17
CA ASP A 174 -16.19 -18.80 32.64
C ASP A 174 -16.37 -19.44 34.02
N THR A 175 -15.28 -19.89 34.65
CA THR A 175 -15.30 -20.47 36.01
C THR A 175 -15.76 -19.45 37.06
N GLY A 176 -15.96 -19.90 38.31
CA GLY A 176 -16.30 -19.07 39.46
C GLY A 176 -17.79 -18.93 39.73
N THR A 177 -18.13 -18.12 40.72
CA THR A 177 -19.48 -17.87 41.19
C THR A 177 -19.91 -16.44 40.87
N VAL A 178 -21.12 -16.28 40.35
CA VAL A 178 -21.74 -14.98 40.12
C VAL A 178 -23.13 -14.97 40.74
N TRP A 179 -23.46 -13.88 41.42
CA TRP A 179 -24.78 -13.60 41.96
C TRP A 179 -25.42 -12.44 41.22
N PHE A 180 -26.73 -12.55 40.99
CA PHE A 180 -27.54 -11.54 40.34
C PHE A 180 -28.76 -11.22 41.20
N ASP A 181 -29.03 -9.92 41.34
CA ASP A 181 -30.14 -9.43 42.15
C ASP A 181 -30.72 -8.12 41.57
N ASP A 182 -31.93 -7.77 41.98
CA ASP A 182 -32.57 -6.48 41.66
C ASP A 182 -32.57 -6.10 40.17
N ALA A 183 -32.87 -7.06 39.30
CA ALA A 183 -33.00 -6.83 37.86
C ALA A 183 -34.26 -6.00 37.57
N LYS A 184 -34.10 -4.84 36.93
CA LYS A 184 -35.19 -3.92 36.58
C LYS A 184 -35.12 -3.55 35.11
N LEU A 185 -36.27 -3.52 34.45
CA LEU A 185 -36.44 -3.04 33.09
C LEU A 185 -37.67 -2.15 33.03
N THR A 186 -37.43 -0.85 32.92
CA THR A 186 -38.49 0.15 32.87
C THR A 186 -38.51 0.78 31.48
N ALA A 187 -39.63 0.66 30.77
CA ALA A 187 -39.77 1.27 29.46
C ALA A 187 -40.32 2.70 29.56
N LYS A 188 -39.77 3.63 28.77
CA LYS A 188 -40.41 4.91 28.52
C LYS A 188 -41.67 4.65 27.68
N ARG A 189 -42.72 5.48 27.83
CA ARG A 189 -44.07 5.27 27.23
C ARG A 189 -43.96 4.73 25.79
N ASP A 190 -44.84 3.78 25.45
CA ASP A 190 -45.08 3.14 24.12
C ASP A 190 -44.86 1.62 24.03
N ILE A 191 -44.50 0.92 25.13
CA ILE A 191 -44.57 -0.55 25.17
C ILE A 191 -45.93 -0.99 25.70
N HIS A 192 -46.87 -1.34 24.82
CA HIS A 192 -48.16 -1.86 25.28
C HIS A 192 -48.00 -3.30 25.80
N ARG A 193 -48.12 -3.50 27.11
CA ARG A 193 -48.26 -4.83 27.70
C ARG A 193 -49.61 -5.41 27.28
N LYS A 194 -49.65 -6.18 26.19
CA LYS A 194 -50.88 -6.89 25.79
C LYS A 194 -51.25 -7.88 26.90
N ARG A 195 -52.35 -7.59 27.61
CA ARG A 195 -53.00 -8.54 28.53
C ARG A 195 -53.34 -9.79 27.72
N ALA A 196 -52.73 -10.93 28.05
CA ALA A 196 -52.83 -12.15 27.25
C ALA A 196 -54.30 -12.57 27.08
N LYS A 197 -54.86 -12.45 25.87
CA LYS A 197 -56.12 -13.10 25.49
C LYS A 197 -55.80 -14.50 24.97
N LYS A 198 -56.55 -15.49 25.47
CA LYS A 198 -56.49 -16.91 25.11
C LYS A 198 -56.53 -17.08 23.58
N PRO A 199 -55.66 -17.91 22.96
CA PRO A 199 -55.55 -17.96 21.50
C PRO A 199 -56.68 -18.81 20.89
N ALA A 200 -57.38 -18.24 19.91
CA ALA A 200 -58.28 -18.95 19.00
C ALA A 200 -57.56 -19.25 17.67
N ALA A 201 -58.01 -20.32 17.02
CA ALA A 201 -57.31 -21.05 15.97
C ALA A 201 -57.18 -20.34 14.60
N LYS A 202 -56.20 -20.86 13.86
CA LYS A 202 -55.80 -20.66 12.45
C LYS A 202 -56.88 -20.19 11.46
N HIS A 203 -56.48 -19.33 10.52
CA HIS A 203 -56.63 -19.60 9.08
C HIS A 203 -55.61 -18.82 8.22
N ALA A 204 -55.49 -19.25 6.97
CA ALA A 204 -54.29 -19.22 6.15
C ALA A 204 -54.34 -18.22 4.96
N LYS A 205 -53.14 -18.04 4.38
CA LYS A 205 -52.77 -17.62 3.00
C LYS A 205 -53.09 -16.19 2.54
N GLU A 206 -52.03 -15.50 2.11
CA GLU A 206 -51.91 -15.00 0.73
C GLU A 206 -50.45 -14.72 0.36
N VAL A 207 -50.11 -14.96 -0.91
CA VAL A 207 -48.78 -14.79 -1.52
C VAL A 207 -48.88 -13.68 -2.56
N ALA A 208 -48.00 -12.67 -2.48
CA ALA A 208 -47.54 -11.82 -3.59
C ALA A 208 -46.36 -10.94 -3.11
N PRO A 209 -45.64 -10.23 -3.98
CA PRO A 209 -44.56 -10.70 -4.85
C PRO A 209 -43.19 -10.16 -4.40
N THR A 210 -42.13 -10.82 -4.89
CA THR A 210 -40.71 -10.44 -4.70
C THR A 210 -40.43 -8.99 -5.10
N THR A 211 -40.04 -8.17 -4.14
CA THR A 211 -39.40 -6.87 -4.35
C THR A 211 -37.97 -6.90 -3.83
N ASN A 212 -37.06 -6.57 -4.73
CA ASN A 212 -35.66 -6.18 -4.56
C ASN A 212 -35.10 -6.19 -3.14
N ALA A 213 -34.30 -7.21 -2.85
CA ALA A 213 -33.35 -7.17 -1.74
C ALA A 213 -32.40 -5.98 -1.98
N ARG A 214 -32.56 -4.91 -1.19
CA ARG A 214 -31.49 -3.92 -0.97
C ARG A 214 -30.28 -4.71 -0.46
N ALA A 215 -29.22 -4.77 -1.26
CA ALA A 215 -27.94 -5.27 -0.79
C ALA A 215 -27.52 -4.45 0.43
N THR A 216 -27.56 -5.06 1.60
CA THR A 216 -26.87 -4.53 2.77
C THR A 216 -25.39 -4.45 2.42
N ALA A 217 -24.74 -3.33 2.75
CA ALA A 217 -23.32 -3.15 2.53
C ALA A 217 -22.54 -4.36 3.09
N PRO A 218 -21.64 -4.99 2.31
CA PRO A 218 -20.83 -6.09 2.82
C PRO A 218 -19.99 -5.61 4.01
N GLY A 219 -20.19 -6.20 5.19
CA GLY A 219 -19.26 -6.02 6.33
C GLY A 219 -19.80 -5.32 7.58
N ILE A 220 -21.04 -4.84 7.62
CA ILE A 220 -21.61 -4.19 8.83
C ILE A 220 -22.09 -5.21 9.87
N ASP A 221 -22.50 -6.41 9.46
CA ASP A 221 -22.82 -7.48 10.41
C ASP A 221 -21.54 -8.20 10.87
N ILE A 222 -21.43 -8.38 12.19
CA ILE A 222 -20.46 -9.20 12.93
C ILE A 222 -19.09 -8.55 13.28
N PHE A 223 -19.07 -7.45 14.04
CA PHE A 223 -17.91 -7.09 14.88
C PHE A 223 -17.97 -7.83 16.23
N GLU A 224 -17.59 -9.10 16.25
CA GLU A 224 -17.70 -9.97 17.45
C GLU A 224 -16.62 -9.75 18.53
N PHE A 225 -15.53 -9.02 18.26
CA PHE A 225 -14.38 -8.91 19.17
C PHE A 225 -14.04 -7.45 19.49
N ARG A 226 -13.91 -7.14 20.78
CA ARG A 226 -13.43 -5.82 21.26
C ARG A 226 -11.93 -5.63 21.04
N ASN A 227 -11.16 -6.71 20.98
CA ASN A 227 -9.73 -6.66 20.74
C ASN A 227 -9.27 -7.93 20.01
N TYR A 228 -8.48 -7.77 18.97
CA TYR A 228 -7.97 -8.81 18.11
C TYR A 228 -6.63 -9.36 18.58
N ILE A 229 -5.90 -8.70 19.49
CA ILE A 229 -4.60 -9.17 19.99
C ILE A 229 -4.78 -10.09 21.20
N ARG A 230 -4.10 -11.25 21.18
CA ARG A 230 -3.98 -12.10 22.38
C ARG A 230 -2.98 -11.48 23.35
N ASN A 231 -3.28 -11.63 24.64
CA ASN A 231 -2.40 -11.19 25.73
C ASN A 231 -2.05 -9.68 25.72
N THR A 232 -3.08 -8.84 25.60
CA THR A 232 -2.98 -7.36 25.65
C THR A 232 -2.25 -6.79 26.88
N ARG A 233 -2.17 -7.55 27.98
CA ARG A 233 -1.55 -7.16 29.26
C ARG A 233 -0.08 -7.57 29.37
N MET A 234 0.50 -8.21 28.35
CA MET A 234 1.88 -8.68 28.34
C MET A 234 2.19 -9.65 29.50
N THR A 235 1.24 -10.48 29.90
CA THR A 235 1.44 -11.45 30.99
C THR A 235 2.36 -12.57 30.50
N PRO A 236 3.41 -12.94 31.26
CA PRO A 236 4.34 -13.99 30.83
C PRO A 236 3.66 -15.38 30.90
N PRO A 237 4.08 -16.35 30.08
CA PRO A 237 3.65 -17.73 30.25
C PRO A 237 4.20 -18.32 31.56
N ALA A 238 3.47 -19.26 32.16
CA ALA A 238 3.96 -20.03 33.30
C ALA A 238 5.11 -20.93 32.84
N GLY A 239 6.36 -20.47 33.00
CA GLY A 239 7.57 -21.28 32.81
C GLY A 239 8.32 -21.15 31.47
N GLY A 240 8.28 -20.01 30.75
CA GLY A 240 8.97 -19.91 29.44
C GLY A 240 9.57 -18.55 29.02
N ASN A 241 10.72 -18.65 28.34
CA ASN A 241 11.39 -17.89 27.25
C ASN A 241 11.36 -16.34 27.15
N GLY A 242 10.83 -15.60 28.12
CA GLY A 242 11.01 -14.14 28.18
C GLY A 242 10.10 -13.28 27.27
N LEU A 243 9.18 -13.89 26.51
CA LEU A 243 8.13 -13.20 25.75
C LEU A 243 6.73 -13.43 26.35
N PRO A 244 5.78 -12.50 26.19
CA PRO A 244 4.38 -12.75 26.52
C PRO A 244 3.80 -13.91 25.71
N LEU A 245 2.90 -14.69 26.32
CA LEU A 245 2.22 -15.79 25.63
C LEU A 245 1.52 -15.30 24.35
N GLY A 246 1.78 -15.97 23.22
CA GLY A 246 1.25 -15.59 21.92
C GLY A 246 2.02 -14.44 21.24
N TRP A 247 3.23 -14.12 21.68
CA TRP A 247 4.08 -13.12 21.02
C TRP A 247 5.31 -13.79 20.44
N ALA A 248 5.71 -13.34 19.25
CA ALA A 248 6.93 -13.79 18.59
C ALA A 248 7.83 -12.60 18.29
N VAL A 249 9.14 -12.79 18.41
CA VAL A 249 10.08 -11.84 17.80
C VAL A 249 9.90 -11.93 16.29
N HIS A 250 9.80 -10.77 15.65
CA HIS A 250 9.79 -10.66 14.21
C HIS A 250 11.06 -9.94 13.76
N ASN A 251 11.99 -10.73 13.24
CA ASN A 251 13.14 -10.24 12.50
C ASN A 251 12.83 -10.45 11.02
N PRO A 252 12.62 -9.39 10.22
CA PRO A 252 12.36 -9.55 8.80
C PRO A 252 13.54 -10.30 8.16
N PRO A 253 13.33 -11.40 7.43
CA PRO A 253 14.36 -12.36 7.01
C PRO A 253 15.42 -11.82 6.04
N GLN A 254 15.38 -10.53 5.72
CA GLN A 254 16.27 -9.84 4.78
C GLN A 254 17.14 -8.78 5.44
N ARG A 255 17.07 -8.63 6.77
CA ARG A 255 17.82 -7.61 7.52
C ARG A 255 18.32 -8.28 8.78
N GLU A 256 19.63 -8.49 8.88
CA GLU A 256 20.29 -9.16 10.00
C GLU A 256 20.19 -8.30 11.30
N THR A 257 19.00 -7.89 11.73
CA THR A 257 18.82 -7.15 12.99
C THR A 257 19.04 -8.09 14.17
N ILE A 258 20.03 -7.77 14.98
CA ILE A 258 20.28 -8.32 16.30
C ILE A 258 19.62 -7.37 17.30
N GLY A 259 18.74 -7.90 18.12
CA GLY A 259 18.12 -7.17 19.19
C GLY A 259 17.44 -8.12 20.14
N SER A 260 17.20 -7.64 21.36
CA SER A 260 16.54 -8.41 22.39
C SER A 260 15.11 -7.94 22.57
N VAL A 261 14.19 -8.90 22.59
CA VAL A 261 12.82 -8.69 23.05
C VAL A 261 12.72 -9.31 24.43
N THR A 262 12.66 -8.46 25.45
CA THR A 262 12.63 -8.87 26.85
C THR A 262 11.38 -8.35 27.52
N TRP A 263 10.84 -9.14 28.43
CA TRP A 263 9.71 -8.74 29.24
C TRP A 263 10.16 -8.01 30.51
N VAL A 264 9.43 -6.97 30.92
CA VAL A 264 9.74 -6.14 32.08
C VAL A 264 8.55 -6.11 33.05
N LYS A 265 8.79 -6.51 34.31
CA LYS A 265 7.81 -6.46 35.40
C LYS A 265 7.90 -5.14 36.17
N GLY A 266 6.75 -4.58 36.52
CA GLY A 266 6.67 -3.41 37.40
C GLY A 266 6.80 -2.07 36.68
N GLU A 267 6.91 -2.06 35.35
CA GLU A 267 6.97 -0.86 34.51
C GLU A 267 5.72 -0.88 33.58
N PRO A 268 4.86 0.16 33.57
CA PRO A 268 5.03 1.48 34.19
C PRO A 268 4.80 1.54 35.71
N ARG A 269 4.21 0.51 36.32
CA ARG A 269 3.94 0.49 37.78
C ARG A 269 3.87 -0.94 38.33
N PRO A 270 4.01 -1.13 39.66
CA PRO A 270 3.95 -2.45 40.29
C PRO A 270 2.70 -3.25 39.86
N GLY A 271 2.92 -4.51 39.47
CA GLY A 271 1.84 -5.41 39.02
C GLY A 271 1.49 -5.31 37.52
N PHE A 272 2.12 -4.41 36.77
CA PHE A 272 1.97 -4.29 35.31
C PHE A 272 3.22 -4.80 34.59
N TYR A 273 3.05 -5.03 33.29
CA TYR A 273 4.06 -5.67 32.45
C TYR A 273 4.22 -4.91 31.14
N SER A 274 5.45 -4.76 30.69
CA SER A 274 5.79 -4.16 29.40
C SER A 274 6.71 -5.08 28.61
N LEU A 275 6.66 -4.91 27.29
CA LEU A 275 7.55 -5.59 26.36
C LEU A 275 8.66 -4.62 25.95
N ARG A 276 9.87 -4.86 26.41
CA ARG A 276 11.05 -4.13 25.97
C ARG A 276 11.57 -4.73 24.67
N ILE A 277 11.73 -3.88 23.68
CA ILE A 277 12.37 -4.19 22.41
C ILE A 277 13.63 -3.33 22.36
N ALA A 278 14.79 -3.94 22.54
CA ALA A 278 16.08 -3.27 22.49
C ALA A 278 16.79 -3.65 21.20
N TRP A 279 17.25 -2.64 20.47
CA TRP A 279 18.14 -2.84 19.34
C TRP A 279 19.56 -3.07 19.86
N GLU A 280 20.29 -4.01 19.27
CA GLU A 280 21.67 -4.34 19.65
C GLU A 280 22.64 -4.12 18.50
N GLU A 281 22.32 -4.64 17.31
CA GLU A 281 23.14 -4.51 16.10
C GLU A 281 22.31 -4.74 14.82
N GLY A 282 22.78 -4.31 13.64
CA GLY A 282 22.15 -4.64 12.35
C GLY A 282 20.84 -3.94 12.04
N GLY A 283 20.03 -4.60 11.22
CA GLY A 283 18.94 -4.02 10.43
C GLY A 283 18.01 -2.95 11.05
N HIS A 284 17.30 -2.25 10.16
CA HIS A 284 16.48 -1.06 10.40
C HIS A 284 15.48 -1.07 11.55
N TYR A 285 15.03 -2.23 11.99
CA TYR A 285 14.17 -2.34 13.15
C TYR A 285 14.17 -3.76 13.69
N ILE A 286 13.81 -3.87 14.96
CA ILE A 286 13.39 -5.12 15.59
C ILE A 286 11.93 -4.97 16.00
N ALA A 287 11.14 -6.03 15.80
CA ALA A 287 9.73 -6.01 16.07
C ALA A 287 9.29 -7.19 16.93
N ALA A 288 8.18 -7.01 17.62
CA ALA A 288 7.46 -8.09 18.26
C ALA A 288 6.06 -8.19 17.66
N GLN A 289 5.71 -9.38 17.20
CA GLN A 289 4.43 -9.69 16.57
C GLN A 289 3.48 -10.34 17.60
N PRO A 290 2.38 -9.69 17.98
CA PRO A 290 1.27 -10.34 18.67
C PRO A 290 0.56 -11.37 17.79
N GLU A 291 0.17 -12.49 18.38
CA GLU A 291 -0.80 -13.43 17.86
C GLU A 291 -2.19 -12.79 17.89
N LEU A 292 -2.92 -12.90 16.78
CA LEU A 292 -4.31 -12.47 16.72
C LEU A 292 -5.25 -13.56 17.27
N ALA A 293 -6.28 -13.14 18.00
CA ALA A 293 -7.34 -14.00 18.51
C ALA A 293 -8.09 -14.71 17.37
N LYS A 294 -8.24 -14.02 16.24
CA LYS A 294 -8.82 -14.53 14.99
C LYS A 294 -8.21 -13.80 13.78
N PRO A 295 -8.19 -14.44 12.59
CA PRO A 295 -7.87 -13.75 11.35
C PRO A 295 -8.80 -12.54 11.14
N ILE A 296 -8.25 -11.48 10.56
CA ILE A 296 -9.01 -10.32 10.12
C ILE A 296 -9.12 -10.43 8.60
N GLU A 297 -10.36 -10.52 8.11
CA GLU A 297 -10.67 -10.63 6.70
C GLU A 297 -11.53 -9.47 6.21
N GLY A 298 -11.35 -9.15 4.93
CA GLY A 298 -12.04 -8.11 4.22
C GLY A 298 -11.57 -6.71 4.63
N GLN A 299 -12.33 -5.73 4.18
CA GLN A 299 -12.10 -4.35 4.51
C GLN A 299 -12.61 -4.04 5.92
N ARG A 300 -11.70 -3.68 6.84
CA ARG A 300 -12.00 -3.46 8.27
C ARG A 300 -11.28 -2.21 8.75
N PRO A 301 -12.01 -1.22 9.29
CA PRO A 301 -11.40 -0.10 9.99
C PRO A 301 -10.94 -0.56 11.37
N LEU A 302 -9.68 -0.29 11.68
CA LEU A 302 -8.96 -0.82 12.83
C LEU A 302 -8.14 0.29 13.51
N ARG A 303 -8.00 0.17 14.83
CA ARG A 303 -7.13 0.99 15.66
C ARG A 303 -6.13 0.08 16.34
N PHE A 304 -4.87 0.23 15.98
CA PHE A 304 -3.75 -0.45 16.61
C PHE A 304 -3.01 0.54 17.51
N GLN A 305 -2.97 0.30 18.82
CA GLN A 305 -2.43 1.28 19.77
C GLN A 305 -1.75 0.60 20.97
N SER A 306 -0.81 1.31 21.59
CA SER A 306 -0.29 1.00 22.92
C SER A 306 0.32 2.22 23.59
N CYS A 307 0.53 2.10 24.91
CA CYS A 307 1.36 3.04 25.65
C CYS A 307 2.83 2.64 25.45
N VAL A 308 3.68 3.58 25.05
CA VAL A 308 5.08 3.32 24.74
C VAL A 308 6.01 4.25 25.51
N LYS A 309 7.20 3.76 25.86
CA LYS A 309 8.30 4.57 26.42
C LYS A 309 9.57 4.25 25.68
N THR A 310 10.40 5.25 25.41
CA THR A 310 11.63 5.13 24.62
C THR A 310 12.85 5.56 25.42
N SER A 311 14.02 5.01 25.09
CA SER A 311 15.29 5.29 25.76
C SER A 311 16.47 5.05 24.83
N GLY A 312 17.58 5.78 25.03
CA GLY A 312 18.85 5.54 24.33
C GLY A 312 18.79 5.62 22.81
N GLY A 313 17.89 6.45 22.24
CA GLY A 313 17.68 6.55 20.79
C GLY A 313 16.65 5.56 20.22
N GLY A 314 15.88 4.88 21.06
CA GLY A 314 14.77 4.01 20.63
C GLY A 314 13.64 4.80 19.98
N LYS A 315 13.01 4.24 18.94
CA LYS A 315 11.90 4.86 18.20
C LYS A 315 10.74 3.88 18.11
N ALA A 316 9.69 4.09 18.90
CA ALA A 316 8.53 3.22 18.93
C ALA A 316 7.54 3.58 17.81
N TYR A 317 7.07 2.59 17.07
CA TYR A 317 5.91 2.74 16.18
C TYR A 317 5.12 1.45 16.05
N MET A 318 3.88 1.59 15.58
CA MET A 318 2.95 0.50 15.28
C MET A 318 2.98 0.21 13.78
N LEU A 319 3.07 -1.05 13.39
CA LEU A 319 3.03 -1.50 12.00
C LEU A 319 1.91 -2.51 11.80
N ALA A 320 1.09 -2.34 10.76
CA ALA A 320 0.08 -3.30 10.32
C ALA A 320 0.34 -3.71 8.87
N GLN A 321 0.21 -4.99 8.57
CA GLN A 321 0.40 -5.58 7.26
C GLN A 321 -0.81 -6.45 6.92
N CYS A 322 -1.45 -6.22 5.77
CA CYS A 322 -2.58 -7.02 5.30
C CYS A 322 -2.14 -7.91 4.15
N PHE A 323 -2.59 -9.17 4.17
CA PHE A 323 -2.23 -10.19 3.18
C PHE A 323 -3.47 -10.75 2.51
N ASP A 324 -3.39 -11.09 1.23
CA ASP A 324 -4.46 -11.77 0.49
C ASP A 324 -4.51 -13.29 0.77
N GLY A 325 -5.38 -14.01 0.07
CA GLY A 325 -5.54 -15.46 0.22
C GLY A 325 -4.35 -16.29 -0.25
N ALA A 326 -3.44 -15.71 -1.03
CA ALA A 326 -2.18 -16.33 -1.43
C ALA A 326 -1.05 -16.02 -0.42
N GLY A 327 -1.34 -15.28 0.65
CA GLY A 327 -0.34 -14.84 1.62
C GLY A 327 0.55 -13.71 1.12
N LYS A 328 0.16 -13.02 0.03
CA LYS A 328 0.89 -11.87 -0.50
C LYS A 328 0.52 -10.60 0.25
N LEU A 329 1.52 -9.80 0.61
CA LEU A 329 1.31 -8.48 1.21
C LEU A 329 0.61 -7.55 0.20
N ILE A 330 -0.55 -7.01 0.57
CA ILE A 330 -1.37 -6.12 -0.27
C ILE A 330 -1.55 -4.72 0.33
N GLN A 331 -1.19 -4.53 1.60
CA GLN A 331 -1.23 -3.23 2.26
C GLN A 331 -0.30 -3.25 3.48
N GLU A 332 0.36 -2.11 3.74
CA GLU A 332 1.19 -1.86 4.91
C GLU A 332 0.91 -0.45 5.45
N ASP A 333 0.62 -0.32 6.74
CA ASP A 333 0.36 0.94 7.43
C ASP A 333 1.26 1.08 8.66
N LYS A 334 1.71 2.30 8.96
CA LYS A 334 2.57 2.62 10.10
C LYS A 334 2.04 3.84 10.86
N SER A 335 2.15 3.83 12.19
CA SER A 335 1.99 5.06 12.97
C SER A 335 3.17 6.02 12.76
N ASP A 336 3.00 7.25 13.21
CA ASP A 336 4.14 8.13 13.47
C ASP A 336 5.07 7.54 14.54
N PHE A 337 6.33 7.99 14.53
CA PHE A 337 7.30 7.61 15.54
C PHE A 337 7.02 8.30 16.86
N THR A 338 7.12 7.54 17.95
CA THR A 338 7.21 8.06 19.31
C THR A 338 8.64 7.86 19.78
N GLU A 339 9.34 8.95 20.10
CA GLU A 339 10.75 8.96 20.51
C GLU A 339 10.99 10.00 21.61
N SER A 340 12.13 9.89 22.31
CA SER A 340 12.57 10.84 23.36
C SER A 340 11.53 11.10 24.45
N THR A 341 10.82 10.05 24.86
CA THR A 341 9.74 10.17 25.85
C THR A 341 10.28 10.00 27.28
N GLU A 342 10.14 11.03 28.12
CA GLU A 342 10.50 10.93 29.56
C GLU A 342 9.60 9.95 30.33
N ASP A 343 8.33 9.82 29.91
CA ASP A 343 7.33 8.89 30.45
C ASP A 343 6.55 8.19 29.33
N TYR A 344 5.61 7.31 29.65
CA TYR A 344 4.79 6.59 28.68
C TYR A 344 3.89 7.55 27.87
N ALA A 345 4.00 7.50 26.54
CA ALA A 345 3.16 8.21 25.58
C ALA A 345 2.26 7.24 24.80
N THR A 346 1.17 7.74 24.21
CA THR A 346 0.30 6.90 23.36
C THR A 346 0.86 6.83 21.95
N CYS A 347 1.13 5.63 21.46
CA CYS A 347 1.44 5.35 20.06
C CYS A 347 0.22 4.69 19.40
N ARG A 348 -0.27 5.28 18.31
CA ARG A 348 -1.54 4.90 17.68
C ARG A 348 -1.40 4.86 16.16
N LEU A 349 -1.93 3.80 15.56
CA LEU A 349 -2.13 3.62 14.13
C LEU A 349 -3.62 3.35 13.90
N ASP A 350 -4.29 4.25 13.20
CA ASP A 350 -5.61 3.98 12.64
C ASP A 350 -5.45 3.61 11.18
N PHE A 351 -6.05 2.50 10.77
CA PHE A 351 -5.94 2.01 9.40
C PHE A 351 -7.19 1.26 8.97
N VAL A 352 -7.26 0.99 7.68
CA VAL A 352 -8.38 0.34 7.03
C VAL A 352 -7.85 -0.82 6.22
N SER A 353 -8.06 -2.06 6.62
CA SER A 353 -7.56 -3.20 5.82
C SER A 353 -8.18 -3.21 4.42
N HIS A 354 -7.44 -3.69 3.42
CA HIS A 354 -7.87 -3.78 2.03
C HIS A 354 -9.05 -4.77 1.86
N SER A 355 -9.90 -4.59 0.84
CA SER A 355 -11.06 -5.47 0.61
C SER A 355 -10.70 -6.95 0.41
N ASP A 356 -9.52 -7.19 -0.15
CA ASP A 356 -9.02 -8.53 -0.47
C ASP A 356 -8.23 -9.16 0.69
N THR A 357 -8.16 -8.49 1.86
CA THR A 357 -7.46 -8.98 3.04
C THR A 357 -8.03 -10.33 3.49
N LYS A 358 -7.16 -11.32 3.65
CA LYS A 358 -7.42 -12.62 4.27
C LYS A 358 -6.71 -12.79 5.60
N SER A 359 -5.65 -12.03 5.85
CA SER A 359 -5.05 -11.96 7.17
C SER A 359 -4.40 -10.60 7.41
N VAL A 360 -4.32 -10.21 8.67
CA VAL A 360 -3.59 -9.03 9.12
C VAL A 360 -2.50 -9.50 10.08
N ARG A 361 -1.31 -8.93 9.97
CA ARG A 361 -0.24 -9.05 10.96
C ARG A 361 0.05 -7.66 11.51
N THR A 362 0.23 -7.57 12.81
CA THR A 362 0.56 -6.31 13.48
C THR A 362 1.86 -6.47 14.25
N TYR A 363 2.60 -5.39 14.41
CA TYR A 363 3.94 -5.40 14.99
C TYR A 363 4.14 -4.17 15.88
N CYS A 364 4.65 -4.40 17.09
CA CYS A 364 5.23 -3.35 17.91
C CYS A 364 6.70 -3.23 17.52
N VAL A 365 7.15 -2.05 17.09
CA VAL A 365 8.44 -1.91 16.43
C VAL A 365 9.33 -0.90 17.12
N ASN A 366 10.58 -1.27 17.35
CA ASN A 366 11.67 -0.33 17.62
C ASN A 366 12.46 -0.08 16.34
N GLY A 367 12.30 1.09 15.75
CA GLY A 367 13.03 1.53 14.56
C GLY A 367 14.25 2.40 14.85
N GLY A 368 14.76 2.39 16.09
CA GLY A 368 15.93 3.17 16.51
C GLY A 368 16.95 2.32 17.24
N THR A 369 18.15 2.87 17.46
CA THR A 369 19.32 2.18 18.03
C THR A 369 19.28 2.00 19.55
N GLY A 370 18.16 2.34 20.19
CA GLY A 370 17.96 2.25 21.65
C GLY A 370 16.96 1.18 22.05
N SER A 371 16.16 1.45 23.08
CA SER A 371 15.10 0.53 23.49
C SER A 371 13.74 1.20 23.66
N THR A 372 12.70 0.44 23.34
CA THR A 372 11.30 0.84 23.44
C THR A 372 10.55 -0.14 24.34
N LEU A 373 9.71 0.36 25.23
CA LEU A 373 8.81 -0.43 26.05
C LEU A 373 7.39 -0.27 25.50
N PHE A 374 6.72 -1.39 25.24
CA PHE A 374 5.32 -1.43 24.82
C PHE A 374 4.46 -1.99 25.96
N HIS A 375 3.52 -1.18 26.43
CA HIS A 375 2.51 -1.56 27.41
C HIS A 375 1.11 -1.46 26.80
N TRP A 376 0.24 -2.39 27.18
CA TRP A 376 -1.17 -2.40 26.81
C TRP A 376 -1.40 -2.31 25.29
N VAL A 377 -0.91 -3.29 24.56
CA VAL A 377 -1.07 -3.33 23.10
C VAL A 377 -2.47 -3.84 22.74
N THR A 378 -3.19 -3.08 21.92
CA THR A 378 -4.55 -3.39 21.47
C THR A 378 -4.71 -3.20 19.98
N LEU A 379 -5.47 -4.10 19.35
CA LEU A 379 -5.96 -3.95 17.99
C LEU A 379 -7.46 -4.07 18.05
N GLU A 380 -8.20 -3.01 17.78
CA GLU A 380 -9.65 -2.95 18.01
C GLU A 380 -10.36 -2.43 16.75
N PRO A 381 -11.64 -2.77 16.50
CA PRO A 381 -12.41 -2.09 15.46
C PRO A 381 -12.42 -0.57 15.71
N ASN A 382 -12.02 0.22 14.72
CA ASN A 382 -12.10 1.67 14.82
C ASN A 382 -13.52 2.11 14.42
N MET A 383 -14.40 2.21 15.41
CA MET A 383 -15.81 2.56 15.18
C MET A 383 -16.03 3.98 14.64
N GLU A 384 -15.04 4.88 14.77
CA GLU A 384 -15.05 6.21 14.13
C GLU A 384 -14.82 6.04 12.62
N LEU A 385 -13.78 5.30 12.24
CA LEU A 385 -13.53 4.96 10.83
C LEU A 385 -14.61 4.04 10.22
N VAL A 386 -15.28 3.17 11.01
CA VAL A 386 -16.45 2.41 10.52
C VAL A 386 -17.53 3.36 10.01
N LYS A 387 -17.77 4.48 10.70
CA LYS A 387 -18.75 5.49 10.28
C LYS A 387 -18.28 6.22 9.02
N ASP A 388 -17.00 6.60 8.95
CA ASP A 388 -16.43 7.33 7.81
C ASP A 388 -16.36 6.47 6.53
N MET A 389 -15.97 5.21 6.68
CA MET A 389 -15.83 4.26 5.57
C MET A 389 -17.13 3.69 5.05
N ALA A 390 -18.11 3.46 5.93
CA ALA A 390 -19.44 3.05 5.50
C ALA A 390 -20.15 4.20 4.78
N ALA A 391 -19.81 5.47 5.07
CA ALA A 391 -20.50 6.64 4.53
C ALA A 391 -19.87 7.22 3.26
N PHE A 392 -18.54 7.37 3.18
CA PHE A 392 -17.94 8.16 2.09
C PHE A 392 -17.68 7.32 0.82
N PRO A 393 -18.12 7.75 -0.38
CA PRO A 393 -18.16 6.87 -1.56
C PRO A 393 -16.84 6.71 -2.33
N TYR A 394 -15.80 7.50 -2.05
CA TYR A 394 -14.51 7.40 -2.72
C TYR A 394 -13.32 7.90 -1.90
N THR A 395 -12.13 7.41 -2.24
CA THR A 395 -10.85 7.80 -1.63
C THR A 395 -10.09 8.74 -2.56
N VAL A 396 -9.28 9.62 -1.95
CA VAL A 396 -8.28 10.44 -2.64
C VAL A 396 -6.88 10.25 -2.02
N SER A 397 -5.85 10.20 -2.88
CA SER A 397 -4.42 10.22 -2.51
C SER A 397 -3.68 11.28 -3.32
N ALA A 398 -2.76 12.03 -2.70
CA ALA A 398 -1.90 13.01 -3.37
C ALA A 398 -0.56 12.37 -3.77
N GLU A 399 -0.40 12.05 -5.05
CA GLU A 399 0.75 11.35 -5.60
C GLU A 399 1.69 12.29 -6.37
N PRO A 400 3.02 12.07 -6.31
CA PRO A 400 3.70 10.98 -5.62
C PRO A 400 3.94 11.21 -4.12
N ALA A 401 3.47 12.31 -3.53
CA ALA A 401 3.78 12.67 -2.14
C ALA A 401 3.44 11.56 -1.13
N GLU A 402 2.24 10.97 -1.20
CA GLU A 402 1.83 9.86 -0.34
C GLU A 402 2.64 8.58 -0.66
N GLY A 403 2.84 8.25 -1.94
CA GLY A 403 3.64 7.12 -2.38
C GLY A 403 5.15 7.21 -2.06
N ASN A 404 5.65 8.40 -1.73
CA ASN A 404 7.07 8.65 -1.44
C ASN A 404 7.41 8.62 0.06
N ARG A 405 6.43 8.44 0.95
CA ARG A 405 6.63 8.45 2.41
C ARG A 405 7.79 7.55 2.85
N TRP A 406 7.90 6.37 2.24
CA TRP A 406 8.88 5.35 2.64
C TRP A 406 10.35 5.81 2.53
N TRP A 407 10.70 6.73 1.63
CA TRP A 407 12.05 7.29 1.50
C TRP A 407 12.18 8.74 2.03
N ASN A 408 11.07 9.35 2.44
CA ASN A 408 11.02 10.68 3.03
C ASN A 408 10.76 10.66 4.55
N ALA A 409 11.39 9.72 5.27
CA ALA A 409 11.22 9.55 6.72
C ALA A 409 9.75 9.46 7.15
N ASN A 410 8.94 8.74 6.37
CA ASN A 410 7.49 8.57 6.52
C ASN A 410 6.64 9.84 6.33
N ARG A 411 7.23 10.95 5.89
CA ARG A 411 6.52 12.20 5.60
C ARG A 411 6.00 12.22 4.16
N PRO A 412 4.76 12.69 3.92
CA PRO A 412 4.26 12.92 2.57
C PRO A 412 4.89 14.20 2.01
N VAL A 413 5.98 14.06 1.24
CA VAL A 413 6.73 15.18 0.68
C VAL A 413 6.72 15.09 -0.84
N LEU A 414 6.41 16.22 -1.48
CA LEU A 414 6.63 16.46 -2.91
C LEU A 414 7.72 17.51 -3.06
N HIS A 415 8.84 17.14 -3.70
CA HIS A 415 9.88 18.10 -4.06
C HIS A 415 9.57 18.71 -5.42
N SER A 416 9.73 20.02 -5.56
CA SER A 416 9.45 20.77 -6.79
C SER A 416 10.46 21.89 -7.00
N PHE A 417 10.50 22.46 -8.19
CA PHE A 417 11.32 23.63 -8.53
C PHE A 417 10.42 24.86 -8.72
N ALA A 418 10.90 26.04 -8.35
CA ALA A 418 10.09 27.25 -8.46
C ALA A 418 9.88 27.70 -9.92
N ASP A 419 10.91 27.53 -10.75
CA ASP A 419 10.93 27.86 -12.17
C ASP A 419 10.37 26.71 -13.02
N SER A 420 10.56 25.46 -12.62
CA SER A 420 10.09 24.26 -13.34
C SER A 420 9.27 23.31 -12.43
N PRO A 421 7.99 23.61 -12.15
CA PRO A 421 7.24 22.89 -11.12
C PRO A 421 6.86 21.46 -11.52
N VAL A 422 6.98 20.49 -10.60
CA VAL A 422 6.47 19.13 -10.81
C VAL A 422 4.98 19.01 -10.52
N SER A 423 4.36 17.99 -11.11
CA SER A 423 2.93 17.73 -10.99
C SER A 423 2.58 17.03 -9.67
N ALA A 424 1.56 17.54 -8.98
CA ALA A 424 0.83 16.88 -7.91
C ALA A 424 -0.44 16.25 -8.49
N ASN A 425 -0.60 14.94 -8.32
CA ASN A 425 -1.68 14.17 -8.92
C ASN A 425 -2.62 13.65 -7.82
N PHE A 426 -3.88 14.04 -7.86
CA PHE A 426 -4.90 13.56 -6.93
C PHE A 426 -5.58 12.33 -7.52
N ALA A 427 -5.16 11.18 -7.02
CA ALA A 427 -5.61 9.83 -7.36
C ALA A 427 -6.99 9.51 -6.77
N PHE A 428 -7.94 8.99 -7.56
CA PHE A 428 -9.28 8.62 -7.07
C PHE A 428 -9.67 7.15 -7.32
N TRP A 429 -10.30 6.53 -6.31
CA TRP A 429 -10.97 5.22 -6.43
C TRP A 429 -12.13 5.08 -5.45
N GLY A 430 -13.13 4.27 -5.76
CA GLY A 430 -14.32 4.08 -4.93
C GLY A 430 -15.55 3.61 -5.70
N ASP A 431 -16.71 3.72 -5.05
CA ASP A 431 -18.00 3.33 -5.59
C ASP A 431 -18.70 4.49 -6.28
N LYS A 432 -18.60 4.51 -7.61
CA LYS A 432 -19.22 5.53 -8.46
C LYS A 432 -20.74 5.63 -8.31
N THR A 433 -21.42 4.57 -7.86
CA THR A 433 -22.89 4.53 -7.77
C THR A 433 -23.43 5.34 -6.58
N ARG A 434 -22.55 5.73 -5.66
CA ARG A 434 -22.85 6.48 -4.45
C ARG A 434 -22.40 7.95 -4.53
N LEU A 435 -21.91 8.38 -5.69
CA LEU A 435 -21.54 9.78 -5.93
C LEU A 435 -22.81 10.62 -6.14
N GLU A 436 -22.97 11.66 -5.35
CA GLU A 436 -24.07 12.62 -5.46
C GLU A 436 -23.57 13.98 -5.94
N LYS A 437 -22.70 14.60 -5.13
CA LYS A 437 -22.05 15.89 -5.44
C LYS A 437 -20.58 15.80 -5.03
N PRO A 438 -19.78 14.95 -5.70
CA PRO A 438 -18.40 14.75 -5.31
C PRO A 438 -17.59 16.04 -5.56
N ARG A 439 -16.65 16.34 -4.66
CA ARG A 439 -15.73 17.49 -4.77
C ARG A 439 -14.35 17.11 -4.25
N LEU A 440 -13.32 17.74 -4.81
CA LEU A 440 -12.01 17.81 -4.17
C LEU A 440 -11.82 19.23 -3.64
N ILE A 441 -11.42 19.35 -2.38
CA ILE A 441 -11.01 20.60 -1.76
C ILE A 441 -9.51 20.55 -1.54
N VAL A 442 -8.79 21.58 -1.97
CA VAL A 442 -7.34 21.72 -1.78
C VAL A 442 -7.05 23.09 -1.19
N GLU A 443 -6.38 23.15 -0.05
CA GLU A 443 -5.99 24.40 0.61
C GLU A 443 -4.48 24.54 0.60
N ALA A 444 -3.98 25.57 -0.10
CA ALA A 444 -2.55 25.88 -0.17
C ALA A 444 -2.26 27.25 0.48
N PRO A 445 -1.07 27.45 1.08
CA PRO A 445 -0.67 28.77 1.58
C PRO A 445 -0.81 29.85 0.50
N ALA A 446 -1.25 31.06 0.87
CA ALA A 446 -1.49 32.14 -0.09
C ALA A 446 -0.23 32.64 -0.83
N SER A 447 0.95 32.23 -0.37
CA SER A 447 2.24 32.40 -1.04
C SER A 447 2.46 31.42 -2.20
N LEU A 448 1.62 30.40 -2.36
CA LEU A 448 1.60 29.51 -3.52
C LEU A 448 0.50 29.92 -4.51
N THR A 449 0.72 29.60 -5.77
CA THR A 449 -0.27 29.67 -6.86
C THR A 449 -0.39 28.31 -7.52
N MET A 450 -1.61 27.93 -7.89
CA MET A 450 -1.88 26.78 -8.76
C MET A 450 -2.25 27.33 -10.15
N PRO A 451 -1.32 27.39 -11.11
CA PRO A 451 -1.57 28.02 -12.41
C PRO A 451 -2.63 27.27 -13.22
N GLU A 452 -2.64 25.94 -13.13
CA GLU A 452 -3.51 25.10 -13.93
C GLU A 452 -3.74 23.74 -13.26
N ALA A 453 -4.88 23.13 -13.58
CA ALA A 453 -5.20 21.74 -13.29
C ALA A 453 -5.96 21.10 -14.46
N PHE A 454 -5.80 19.80 -14.66
CA PHE A 454 -6.51 19.02 -15.69
C PHE A 454 -6.85 17.60 -15.20
N ASN A 455 -7.90 17.02 -15.76
CA ASN A 455 -8.31 15.66 -15.48
C ASN A 455 -7.48 14.69 -16.32
N MET A 456 -6.96 13.62 -15.73
CA MET A 456 -6.40 12.48 -16.46
C MET A 456 -7.41 11.32 -16.33
N GLU A 457 -7.75 10.67 -17.45
CA GLU A 457 -8.63 9.48 -17.52
C GLU A 457 -8.57 8.82 -18.90
N VAL A 458 -8.67 7.49 -19.03
CA VAL A 458 -8.47 6.82 -20.35
C VAL A 458 -9.50 7.22 -21.40
N ARG A 459 -10.73 7.60 -21.02
CA ARG A 459 -11.78 7.87 -22.01
C ARG A 459 -11.71 9.32 -22.51
N GLU A 460 -11.85 9.45 -23.81
CA GLU A 460 -12.21 10.71 -24.44
C GLU A 460 -13.69 11.05 -24.13
N PRO A 461 -14.07 12.34 -23.95
CA PRO A 461 -13.23 13.54 -23.95
C PRO A 461 -12.80 13.96 -22.52
N VAL A 462 -12.65 13.02 -21.58
CA VAL A 462 -12.23 13.35 -20.21
C VAL A 462 -10.72 13.48 -20.09
N ASN A 463 -9.95 12.64 -20.80
CA ASN A 463 -8.49 12.64 -20.67
C ASN A 463 -7.87 14.01 -20.91
N HIS A 464 -6.93 14.47 -20.11
CA HIS A 464 -6.36 15.81 -20.21
C HIS A 464 -7.36 16.98 -20.24
N SER A 465 -8.66 16.84 -19.95
CA SER A 465 -9.61 17.98 -20.00
C SER A 465 -9.35 19.01 -18.89
N PRO A 466 -9.50 20.33 -19.13
CA PRO A 466 -9.22 21.34 -18.12
C PRO A 466 -10.10 21.15 -16.88
N ALA A 467 -9.54 21.42 -15.71
CA ALA A 467 -10.26 21.42 -14.44
C ALA A 467 -10.12 22.80 -13.79
N VAL A 468 -11.21 23.58 -13.80
CA VAL A 468 -11.23 24.94 -13.25
C VAL A 468 -11.84 24.90 -11.85
N PRO A 469 -11.09 25.25 -10.79
CA PRO A 469 -11.64 25.33 -9.44
C PRO A 469 -12.38 26.66 -9.22
N THR A 470 -13.25 26.66 -8.22
CA THR A 470 -13.61 27.90 -7.53
C THR A 470 -12.53 28.24 -6.51
N VAL A 471 -12.25 29.52 -6.30
CA VAL A 471 -11.11 29.99 -5.50
C VAL A 471 -11.59 30.91 -4.37
N GLU A 472 -11.25 30.57 -3.13
CA GLU A 472 -11.61 31.33 -1.93
C GLU A 472 -10.35 31.65 -1.11
N ARG A 473 -10.27 32.86 -0.55
CA ARG A 473 -9.21 33.21 0.42
C ARG A 473 -9.71 32.90 1.83
N LEU A 474 -8.87 32.26 2.64
CA LEU A 474 -9.19 31.92 4.02
C LEU A 474 -7.97 32.11 4.92
N THR A 475 -8.21 32.03 6.23
CA THR A 475 -7.14 32.01 7.24
C THR A 475 -7.18 30.67 7.95
N ARG A 476 -6.02 30.03 8.08
CA ARG A 476 -5.84 28.75 8.76
C ARG A 476 -4.70 28.87 9.74
N ASP A 477 -4.97 28.56 11.01
CA ASP A 477 -3.99 28.68 12.10
C ASP A 477 -3.28 30.03 12.14
N GLY A 478 -4.03 31.12 11.88
CA GLY A 478 -3.52 32.49 11.79
C GLY A 478 -2.73 32.82 10.51
N SER A 479 -2.53 31.86 9.61
CA SER A 479 -1.81 32.04 8.33
C SER A 479 -2.75 32.17 7.14
N PRO A 480 -2.43 32.98 6.12
CA PRO A 480 -3.27 33.15 4.94
C PRO A 480 -3.17 31.94 4.01
N TYR A 481 -4.32 31.42 3.60
CA TYR A 481 -4.48 30.27 2.70
C TYR A 481 -5.42 30.62 1.53
N VAL A 482 -5.35 29.81 0.48
CA VAL A 482 -6.27 29.82 -0.67
C VAL A 482 -6.85 28.41 -0.81
N ARG A 483 -8.18 28.33 -0.85
CA ARG A 483 -8.93 27.11 -1.10
C ARG A 483 -9.31 27.03 -2.56
N TYR A 484 -8.95 25.92 -3.20
CA TYR A 484 -9.34 25.52 -4.53
C TYR A 484 -10.37 24.40 -4.40
N THR A 485 -11.61 24.67 -4.83
CA THR A 485 -12.70 23.70 -4.79
C THR A 485 -13.01 23.26 -6.21
N PHE A 486 -12.80 21.97 -6.48
CA PHE A 486 -13.11 21.34 -7.77
C PHE A 486 -14.45 20.61 -7.67
N PRO A 487 -15.55 21.19 -8.16
CA PRO A 487 -16.85 20.52 -8.16
C PRO A 487 -16.87 19.43 -9.23
N SER A 488 -17.13 18.20 -8.81
CA SER A 488 -17.30 17.03 -9.67
C SER A 488 -16.22 16.86 -10.75
N PRO A 489 -14.93 16.66 -10.36
CA PRO A 489 -13.85 16.39 -11.31
C PRO A 489 -14.25 15.34 -12.35
N ALA A 490 -14.02 15.61 -13.62
CA ALA A 490 -14.50 14.76 -14.72
C ALA A 490 -13.90 13.35 -14.66
N CYS A 491 -12.68 13.20 -14.13
CA CYS A 491 -12.04 11.91 -13.89
C CYS A 491 -12.87 10.99 -12.95
N LEU A 492 -13.72 11.53 -12.07
CA LEU A 492 -14.59 10.73 -11.20
C LEU A 492 -15.72 10.02 -11.95
N LYS A 493 -16.05 10.43 -13.18
CA LYS A 493 -17.00 9.68 -14.02
C LYS A 493 -16.47 8.29 -14.38
N GLY A 494 -15.14 8.11 -14.32
CA GLY A 494 -14.43 6.84 -14.58
C GLY A 494 -14.07 6.08 -13.31
N LEU A 495 -14.56 6.52 -12.15
CA LEU A 495 -14.16 5.98 -10.85
C LEU A 495 -14.35 4.45 -10.82
N ARG A 496 -13.27 3.78 -10.42
CA ARG A 496 -13.20 2.33 -10.24
C ARG A 496 -13.11 2.03 -8.75
N ILE A 497 -13.66 0.89 -8.32
CA ILE A 497 -13.59 0.46 -6.92
C ILE A 497 -12.13 0.32 -6.45
N LYS A 498 -11.26 -0.16 -7.33
CA LYS A 498 -9.82 -0.28 -7.07
C LYS A 498 -9.06 0.91 -7.65
N PRO A 499 -7.94 1.31 -7.01
CA PRO A 499 -7.00 2.27 -7.56
C PRO A 499 -6.73 2.00 -9.05
N TYR A 500 -6.78 3.06 -9.86
CA TYR A 500 -6.46 2.98 -11.28
C TYR A 500 -5.53 4.11 -11.72
N LEU A 501 -4.45 3.74 -12.41
CA LEU A 501 -3.34 4.63 -12.76
C LEU A 501 -3.75 5.85 -13.59
N MET A 502 -4.91 5.82 -14.23
CA MET A 502 -5.36 6.90 -15.09
C MET A 502 -6.49 7.74 -14.46
N ASN A 503 -6.99 7.50 -13.25
CA ASN A 503 -8.11 8.29 -12.68
C ASN A 503 -7.63 9.43 -11.76
N HIS A 504 -7.04 10.49 -12.33
CA HIS A 504 -6.38 11.53 -11.53
C HIS A 504 -6.89 12.93 -11.87
N LEU A 505 -6.78 13.85 -10.92
CA LEU A 505 -6.77 15.29 -11.18
C LEU A 505 -5.34 15.80 -10.97
N THR A 506 -4.72 16.26 -12.05
CA THR A 506 -3.33 16.70 -12.08
C THR A 506 -3.27 18.22 -11.95
N MET A 507 -2.36 18.73 -11.13
CA MET A 507 -2.09 20.17 -10.97
C MET A 507 -0.63 20.40 -10.58
N CYS A 508 -0.15 21.64 -10.60
CA CYS A 508 1.14 21.99 -10.00
C CYS A 508 1.04 23.20 -9.09
N PHE A 509 2.05 23.40 -8.24
CA PHE A 509 2.14 24.54 -7.33
C PHE A 509 3.43 25.30 -7.56
N ILE A 510 3.33 26.62 -7.66
CA ILE A 510 4.44 27.54 -7.88
C ILE A 510 4.47 28.55 -6.72
N PRO A 511 5.62 28.79 -6.08
CA PRO A 511 5.73 29.84 -5.09
C PRO A 511 5.76 31.22 -5.75
N LYS A 512 5.06 32.20 -5.18
CA LYS A 512 5.08 33.60 -5.65
C LYS A 512 6.44 34.27 -5.49
N GLN A 513 7.23 33.81 -4.52
CA GLN A 513 8.60 34.24 -4.27
C GLN A 513 9.47 32.99 -4.11
N HIS A 514 10.61 32.96 -4.80
CA HIS A 514 11.53 31.85 -4.70
C HIS A 514 12.31 31.92 -3.39
N GLU A 515 12.16 30.88 -2.57
CA GLU A 515 12.93 30.67 -1.35
C GLU A 515 13.38 29.20 -1.32
N GLU A 516 14.67 28.99 -1.52
CA GLU A 516 15.27 27.65 -1.56
C GLU A 516 15.07 26.91 -0.23
N GLY A 517 14.72 25.62 -0.30
CA GLY A 517 14.52 24.76 0.87
C GLY A 517 13.22 25.03 1.63
N ARG A 518 12.45 26.07 1.26
CA ARG A 518 11.17 26.36 1.92
C ARG A 518 10.18 25.23 1.72
N GLU A 519 9.51 24.88 2.81
CA GLU A 519 8.41 23.92 2.83
C GLU A 519 7.07 24.63 2.97
N TYR A 520 6.08 24.16 2.23
CA TYR A 520 4.69 24.61 2.29
C TYR A 520 3.80 23.43 2.60
N LYS A 521 2.90 23.57 3.58
CA LYS A 521 1.94 22.53 3.94
C LYS A 521 0.63 22.75 3.19
N VAL A 522 0.28 21.80 2.32
CA VAL A 522 -0.95 21.80 1.52
C VAL A 522 -1.93 20.79 2.09
N TYR A 523 -3.14 21.23 2.43
CA TYR A 523 -4.21 20.38 2.94
C TYR A 523 -5.17 19.98 1.81
N TYR A 524 -5.78 18.81 1.92
CA TYR A 524 -6.81 18.37 0.99
C TYR A 524 -7.77 17.38 1.62
N HIS A 525 -9.00 17.40 1.13
CA HIS A 525 -10.05 16.45 1.48
C HIS A 525 -11.07 16.36 0.35
N ALA A 526 -11.99 15.42 0.46
CA ALA A 526 -13.06 15.20 -0.49
C ALA A 526 -14.42 15.37 0.20
N GLU A 527 -15.38 15.90 -0.55
CA GLU A 527 -16.78 16.03 -0.13
C GLU A 527 -17.68 15.24 -1.08
N ASN A 528 -18.82 14.73 -0.60
CA ASN A 528 -19.87 14.16 -1.45
C ASN A 528 -21.25 14.46 -0.87
N GLY A 529 -21.92 15.48 -1.41
CA GLY A 529 -23.16 15.96 -0.81
C GLY A 529 -22.86 16.59 0.55
N ASP A 530 -23.52 16.10 1.60
CA ASP A 530 -23.32 16.55 2.99
C ASP A 530 -22.24 15.74 3.74
N LEU A 531 -21.59 14.79 3.05
CA LEU A 531 -20.51 14.00 3.61
C LEU A 531 -19.15 14.64 3.32
N GLU A 532 -18.25 14.54 4.29
CA GLU A 532 -16.85 14.97 4.20
C GLU A 532 -15.95 13.80 4.58
N ASN A 533 -14.84 13.61 3.88
CA ASN A 533 -13.83 12.62 4.25
C ASN A 533 -12.76 13.23 5.18
N HIS A 534 -11.91 12.38 5.73
CA HIS A 534 -10.82 12.83 6.60
C HIS A 534 -9.83 13.71 5.85
N GLU A 535 -9.53 14.89 6.42
CA GLU A 535 -8.54 15.82 5.90
C GLU A 535 -7.13 15.25 5.92
N LYS A 536 -6.40 15.39 4.81
CA LYS A 536 -5.01 14.97 4.66
C LYS A 536 -4.14 16.18 4.33
N HIS A 537 -2.83 15.98 4.36
CA HIS A 537 -1.89 17.00 3.92
C HIS A 537 -0.61 16.38 3.34
N PHE A 538 0.10 17.17 2.56
CA PHE A 538 1.47 16.91 2.15
C PHE A 538 2.32 18.18 2.24
N PHE A 539 3.64 18.02 2.24
CA PHE A 539 4.60 19.11 2.21
C PHE A 539 5.14 19.28 0.79
N LEU A 540 4.99 20.48 0.23
CA LEU A 540 5.71 20.90 -0.99
C LEU A 540 7.03 21.52 -0.57
N ARG A 541 8.16 20.91 -0.94
CA ARG A 541 9.50 21.45 -0.69
C ARG A 541 10.10 21.99 -1.98
N ILE A 542 10.53 23.26 -1.96
CA ILE A 542 11.15 23.89 -3.14
C ILE A 542 12.65 23.60 -3.14
N LEU A 543 13.11 22.93 -4.19
CA LEU A 543 14.50 22.63 -4.46
C LEU A 543 15.21 23.84 -5.08
N PRO A 544 16.56 23.90 -4.98
CA PRO A 544 17.35 24.81 -5.81
C PRO A 544 17.09 24.52 -7.29
N PRO A 545 17.20 25.52 -8.19
CA PRO A 545 17.10 25.29 -9.63
C PRO A 545 18.03 24.15 -10.06
N LEU A 546 17.53 23.27 -10.93
CA LEU A 546 18.35 22.22 -11.49
C LEU A 546 19.44 22.86 -12.35
N ARG A 547 20.70 22.57 -12.03
CA ARG A 547 21.83 23.17 -12.75
C ARG A 547 22.10 22.33 -13.97
N LYS A 548 22.33 22.97 -15.11
CA LYS A 548 22.78 22.28 -16.32
C LYS A 548 24.11 21.56 -16.07
N THR A 549 24.11 20.25 -16.22
CA THR A 549 25.32 19.41 -16.20
C THR A 549 25.57 18.80 -17.59
N PRO A 550 26.78 18.25 -17.85
CA PRO A 550 27.04 17.55 -19.10
C PRO A 550 26.22 16.25 -19.20
N ASN A 551 25.52 16.06 -20.32
CA ASN A 551 24.87 14.78 -20.62
C ASN A 551 25.81 13.84 -21.39
N PRO A 552 25.63 12.50 -21.24
CA PRO A 552 26.43 11.52 -21.98
C PRO A 552 26.12 11.59 -23.47
N ARG A 553 27.10 11.24 -24.32
CA ARG A 553 26.99 11.39 -25.79
C ARG A 553 26.37 10.16 -26.45
N ARG A 554 26.57 8.99 -25.86
CA ARG A 554 26.27 7.66 -26.43
C ARG A 554 25.35 6.82 -25.52
N PHE A 555 25.14 7.23 -24.29
CA PHE A 555 24.14 6.67 -23.37
C PHE A 555 22.84 7.46 -23.42
N LYS A 556 21.73 6.82 -23.80
CA LYS A 556 20.43 7.50 -23.97
C LYS A 556 19.53 7.33 -22.75
N SER A 557 18.80 8.37 -22.39
CA SER A 557 17.71 8.25 -21.42
C SER A 557 16.46 9.00 -21.89
N TYR A 558 15.30 8.52 -21.44
CA TYR A 558 13.98 9.10 -21.72
C TYR A 558 12.94 8.45 -20.81
N CYS A 559 11.77 9.05 -20.67
CA CYS A 559 10.68 8.53 -19.85
C CYS A 559 9.76 7.61 -20.65
N TRP A 560 9.19 6.59 -19.99
CA TRP A 560 8.21 5.70 -20.62
C TRP A 560 6.89 6.43 -20.96
N THR A 561 6.30 7.14 -20.01
CA THR A 561 5.09 7.97 -20.20
C THR A 561 5.28 9.33 -19.53
N LEU A 562 4.65 10.39 -20.05
CA LEU A 562 4.69 11.76 -19.48
C LEU A 562 3.32 12.44 -19.50
N ASP A 563 2.25 11.68 -19.28
CA ASP A 563 0.88 12.20 -19.41
C ASP A 563 0.57 13.35 -18.44
N ASP A 564 1.28 13.42 -17.31
CA ASP A 564 1.08 14.41 -16.25
C ASP A 564 1.82 15.73 -16.50
N MET A 565 2.39 15.92 -17.69
CA MET A 565 2.96 17.20 -18.15
C MET A 565 2.08 17.92 -19.19
N ASN A 566 0.95 17.37 -19.61
CA ASN A 566 0.13 17.91 -20.71
C ASN A 566 -0.78 19.09 -20.28
N TYR A 567 -0.18 20.13 -19.71
CA TYR A 567 -0.85 21.40 -19.40
C TYR A 567 -1.24 22.16 -20.68
N TYR A 568 -2.32 22.94 -20.60
CA TYR A 568 -2.82 23.79 -21.68
C TYR A 568 -2.00 25.06 -21.85
N ASP A 569 -1.47 25.61 -20.76
CA ASP A 569 -0.59 26.76 -20.78
C ASP A 569 0.78 26.35 -21.34
N MET A 570 1.01 26.65 -22.61
CA MET A 570 2.28 26.37 -23.28
C MET A 570 3.47 27.09 -22.63
N SER A 571 3.27 28.22 -21.96
CA SER A 571 4.35 28.90 -21.22
C SER A 571 4.78 28.10 -19.99
N LEU A 572 3.84 27.39 -19.35
CA LEU A 572 4.14 26.45 -18.29
C LEU A 572 4.90 25.23 -18.84
N ILE A 573 4.54 24.72 -20.02
CA ILE A 573 5.29 23.64 -20.69
C ILE A 573 6.72 24.06 -21.02
N GLU A 574 6.93 25.26 -21.56
CA GLU A 574 8.26 25.79 -21.87
C GLU A 574 9.15 25.91 -20.62
N ARG A 575 8.55 26.14 -19.45
CA ARG A 575 9.23 26.13 -18.15
C ARG A 575 9.48 24.72 -17.60
N ILE A 576 8.58 23.78 -17.90
CA ILE A 576 8.70 22.38 -17.46
C ILE A 576 9.74 21.61 -18.28
N ALA A 577 9.78 21.78 -19.59
CA ALA A 577 10.66 20.99 -20.47
C ALA A 577 12.16 21.03 -20.09
N PRO A 578 12.75 22.19 -19.71
CA PRO A 578 14.17 22.27 -19.34
C PRO A 578 14.62 21.28 -18.27
N ARG A 579 13.82 21.02 -17.22
CA ARG A 579 14.27 20.08 -16.16
C ARG A 579 14.45 18.65 -16.68
N TYR A 580 13.63 18.25 -17.66
CA TYR A 580 13.74 16.92 -18.28
C TYR A 580 14.95 16.90 -19.20
N GLU A 581 15.22 17.97 -19.94
CA GLU A 581 16.40 18.09 -20.81
C GLU A 581 17.71 18.04 -20.00
N GLU A 582 17.76 18.76 -18.88
CA GLU A 582 18.88 18.76 -17.96
C GLU A 582 19.11 17.37 -17.36
N ALA A 583 18.05 16.67 -16.94
CA ALA A 583 18.16 15.29 -16.46
C ALA A 583 18.34 14.22 -17.57
N ALA A 584 18.58 14.62 -18.81
CA ALA A 584 18.66 13.77 -20.01
C ALA A 584 17.43 12.88 -20.27
N LEU A 585 16.25 13.29 -19.81
CA LEU A 585 14.97 12.61 -19.98
C LEU A 585 14.13 13.20 -21.13
N ALA A 586 14.77 13.76 -22.15
CA ALA A 586 14.14 14.43 -23.28
C ALA A 586 13.56 13.43 -24.31
N GLY A 587 12.63 12.58 -23.86
CA GLY A 587 11.84 11.75 -24.75
C GLY A 587 10.54 11.27 -24.13
N ARG A 588 9.52 11.06 -24.97
CA ARG A 588 8.17 10.68 -24.54
C ARG A 588 7.35 9.96 -25.60
N GLU A 589 6.33 9.26 -25.13
CA GLU A 589 5.29 8.65 -25.96
C GLU A 589 4.43 9.72 -26.67
N ARG A 590 4.12 9.48 -27.95
CA ARG A 590 3.16 10.23 -28.76
C ARG A 590 1.74 9.85 -28.38
N TRP A 591 0.91 10.86 -28.17
CA TRP A 591 -0.49 10.62 -27.84
C TRP A 591 -1.35 10.43 -29.09
N THR A 592 -2.18 9.38 -29.11
CA THR A 592 -3.04 9.03 -30.27
C THR A 592 -4.50 9.46 -30.14
N GLY A 593 -4.92 10.05 -29.02
CA GLY A 593 -6.32 10.38 -28.71
C GLY A 593 -6.95 11.53 -29.51
N GLY A 594 -6.36 11.98 -30.62
CA GLY A 594 -6.95 13.01 -31.50
C GLY A 594 -7.06 14.42 -30.88
N ARG A 595 -6.46 14.67 -29.72
CA ARG A 595 -6.49 15.97 -29.04
C ARG A 595 -5.43 16.92 -29.56
N GLU A 596 -5.87 18.01 -30.17
CA GLU A 596 -4.98 19.04 -30.71
C GLU A 596 -4.06 19.62 -29.62
N GLU A 597 -4.52 19.72 -28.39
CA GLU A 597 -3.76 20.30 -27.28
C GLU A 597 -2.55 19.45 -26.90
N VAL A 598 -2.71 18.13 -26.82
CA VAL A 598 -1.59 17.22 -26.56
C VAL A 598 -0.62 17.20 -27.74
N HIS A 599 -1.13 17.29 -28.98
CA HIS A 599 -0.28 17.41 -30.17
C HIS A 599 0.54 18.70 -30.19
N ARG A 600 0.02 19.81 -29.66
CA ARG A 600 0.78 21.07 -29.53
C ARG A 600 1.96 20.92 -28.56
N VAL A 601 1.80 20.14 -27.50
CA VAL A 601 2.90 19.77 -26.60
C VAL A 601 3.94 18.94 -27.35
N ASP A 602 3.52 17.89 -28.07
CA ASP A 602 4.45 17.06 -28.87
C ASP A 602 5.23 17.91 -29.89
N GLN A 603 4.56 18.84 -30.57
CA GLN A 603 5.21 19.77 -31.51
C GLN A 603 6.23 20.69 -30.84
N LEU A 604 5.91 21.24 -29.66
CA LEU A 604 6.85 22.06 -28.90
C LEU A 604 8.08 21.23 -28.51
N LEU A 605 7.88 20.06 -27.91
CA LEU A 605 8.98 19.21 -27.44
C LEU A 605 9.85 18.75 -28.60
N LYS A 606 9.24 18.41 -29.74
CA LYS A 606 9.97 18.08 -30.96
C LYS A 606 10.84 19.24 -31.46
N LYS A 607 10.34 20.47 -31.47
CA LYS A 607 11.14 21.67 -31.82
C LYS A 607 12.32 21.88 -30.87
N ARG A 608 12.21 21.39 -29.63
CA ARG A 608 13.27 21.39 -28.62
C ARG A 608 14.22 20.19 -28.75
N GLY A 609 14.05 19.34 -29.77
CA GLY A 609 14.92 18.20 -30.05
C GLY A 609 14.57 16.95 -29.25
N TRP A 610 13.38 16.87 -28.64
CA TRP A 610 12.97 15.68 -27.90
C TRP A 610 12.75 14.49 -28.82
N PHE A 611 13.07 13.31 -28.30
CA PHE A 611 12.81 12.04 -28.93
C PHE A 611 11.36 11.60 -28.69
N LEU A 612 10.56 11.47 -29.75
CA LEU A 612 9.19 11.00 -29.66
C LEU A 612 9.08 9.56 -30.16
N PHE A 613 8.20 8.77 -29.54
CA PHE A 613 7.97 7.37 -29.92
C PHE A 613 6.50 6.99 -29.78
N TYR A 614 6.10 5.87 -30.37
CA TYR A 614 4.74 5.36 -30.23
C TYR A 614 4.72 3.99 -29.57
N GLU A 615 3.91 3.82 -28.51
CA GLU A 615 3.72 2.54 -27.85
C GLU A 615 2.60 1.72 -28.52
N THR A 616 2.86 0.44 -28.73
CA THR A 616 1.90 -0.55 -29.21
C THR A 616 1.79 -1.69 -28.20
N GLY A 617 0.57 -2.08 -27.82
CA GLY A 617 0.35 -3.24 -26.95
C GLY A 617 0.35 -4.58 -27.70
N ASP A 618 -0.17 -5.64 -27.08
CA ASP A 618 -0.35 -7.01 -27.65
C ASP A 618 -1.34 -7.12 -28.84
N TYR A 619 -1.48 -6.08 -29.67
CA TYR A 619 -2.54 -5.98 -30.66
C TYR A 619 -2.56 -7.15 -31.69
N PRO A 620 -1.44 -7.76 -32.13
CA PRO A 620 -1.53 -8.87 -33.08
C PRO A 620 -2.31 -10.07 -32.54
N PHE A 621 -2.26 -10.31 -31.23
CA PHE A 621 -3.06 -11.35 -30.58
C PHE A 621 -4.52 -10.93 -30.49
N ARG A 622 -4.79 -9.68 -30.08
CA ARG A 622 -6.15 -9.19 -29.81
C ARG A 622 -7.00 -9.06 -31.08
N LEU A 623 -6.37 -8.99 -32.25
CA LEU A 623 -7.06 -8.83 -33.54
C LEU A 623 -7.47 -10.16 -34.19
N SER A 624 -6.89 -11.28 -33.79
CA SER A 624 -7.31 -12.57 -34.34
C SER A 624 -8.78 -12.80 -33.99
N LYS A 625 -9.52 -13.49 -34.86
CA LYS A 625 -10.92 -13.88 -34.59
C LYS A 625 -11.03 -15.34 -34.16
N VAL A 626 -9.96 -16.11 -34.36
CA VAL A 626 -9.89 -17.53 -34.02
C VAL A 626 -9.51 -17.66 -32.56
N ARG A 627 -10.47 -18.06 -31.72
CA ARG A 627 -10.24 -18.22 -30.28
C ARG A 627 -9.25 -19.35 -30.01
N SER A 628 -8.34 -19.15 -29.07
CA SER A 628 -7.51 -20.23 -28.54
C SER A 628 -8.35 -21.18 -27.69
N GLU A 629 -7.96 -22.45 -27.60
CA GLU A 629 -8.51 -23.38 -26.61
C GLU A 629 -7.71 -23.34 -25.30
N ASP A 630 -8.41 -23.36 -24.17
CA ASP A 630 -7.78 -23.48 -22.85
C ASP A 630 -7.30 -24.91 -22.56
N GLY A 631 -6.64 -25.12 -21.42
CA GLY A 631 -6.17 -26.45 -21.02
C GLY A 631 -7.26 -27.51 -20.86
N ALA A 632 -8.55 -27.14 -20.83
CA ALA A 632 -9.67 -28.07 -20.79
C ALA A 632 -10.32 -28.29 -22.18
N GLY A 633 -9.70 -27.79 -23.26
CA GLY A 633 -10.24 -27.86 -24.62
C GLY A 633 -11.47 -26.97 -24.85
N GLN A 634 -11.72 -26.00 -23.96
CA GLN A 634 -12.83 -25.06 -24.10
C GLN A 634 -12.35 -23.80 -24.82
N PRO A 635 -13.20 -23.16 -25.66
CA PRO A 635 -12.88 -21.85 -26.21
C PRO A 635 -12.54 -20.87 -25.08
N GLY A 636 -11.40 -20.17 -25.20
CA GLY A 636 -10.84 -19.35 -24.13
C GLY A 636 -11.88 -18.51 -23.39
N ARG A 637 -12.01 -18.73 -22.07
CA ARG A 637 -12.96 -18.02 -21.21
C ARG A 637 -12.50 -16.57 -21.00
N GLY A 638 -12.90 -15.69 -21.90
CA GLY A 638 -12.60 -14.26 -21.88
C GLY A 638 -12.20 -13.80 -23.27
N GLY A 639 -13.03 -12.98 -23.91
CA GLY A 639 -12.96 -12.63 -25.34
C GLY A 639 -11.76 -11.80 -25.81
N ARG A 640 -10.55 -12.10 -25.33
CA ARG A 640 -9.28 -11.50 -25.77
C ARG A 640 -8.21 -12.53 -26.15
N ASN A 641 -8.47 -13.83 -25.95
CA ASN A 641 -7.46 -14.87 -26.11
C ASN A 641 -7.68 -15.61 -27.44
N TYR A 642 -6.82 -15.31 -28.40
CA TYR A 642 -6.90 -15.82 -29.76
C TYR A 642 -5.68 -16.69 -30.09
N SER A 643 -5.85 -17.64 -31.01
CA SER A 643 -4.80 -18.62 -31.35
C SER A 643 -3.57 -17.91 -31.94
N PRO A 644 -2.41 -17.98 -31.26
CA PRO A 644 -1.15 -17.46 -31.78
C PRO A 644 -0.73 -18.17 -33.06
N LEU A 645 -1.03 -19.48 -33.15
CA LEU A 645 -0.72 -20.29 -34.33
C LEU A 645 -1.46 -19.78 -35.58
N HIS A 646 -2.71 -19.35 -35.45
CA HIS A 646 -3.45 -18.73 -36.56
C HIS A 646 -2.77 -17.44 -37.03
N VAL A 647 -2.39 -16.55 -36.09
CA VAL A 647 -1.70 -15.28 -36.40
C VAL A 647 -0.42 -15.52 -37.20
N ILE A 648 0.36 -16.55 -36.87
CA ILE A 648 1.64 -16.84 -37.53
C ILE A 648 1.53 -17.62 -38.83
N SER A 649 0.45 -18.40 -39.03
CA SER A 649 0.31 -19.31 -40.17
C SER A 649 -0.60 -18.80 -41.28
N ASP A 650 -1.53 -17.89 -40.98
CA ASP A 650 -2.47 -17.36 -41.97
C ASP A 650 -1.92 -16.08 -42.63
N LYS A 651 -1.49 -16.22 -43.88
CA LYS A 651 -0.97 -15.10 -44.69
C LYS A 651 -2.03 -14.04 -44.96
N ALA A 652 -3.29 -14.43 -45.22
CA ALA A 652 -4.35 -13.48 -45.50
C ALA A 652 -4.66 -12.66 -44.25
N PHE A 653 -4.71 -13.30 -43.07
CA PHE A 653 -4.87 -12.59 -41.80
C PHE A 653 -3.76 -11.54 -41.56
N PHE A 654 -2.50 -11.87 -41.87
CA PHE A 654 -1.41 -10.90 -41.77
C PHE A 654 -1.61 -9.68 -42.70
N GLU A 655 -1.86 -9.91 -44.00
CA GLU A 655 -1.95 -8.84 -45.00
C GLU A 655 -3.25 -8.03 -44.90
N GLU A 656 -4.37 -8.65 -44.51
CA GLU A 656 -5.71 -8.03 -44.49
C GLU A 656 -6.12 -7.48 -43.12
N VAL A 657 -5.45 -7.91 -42.03
CA VAL A 657 -5.80 -7.47 -40.66
C VAL A 657 -4.62 -6.80 -39.96
N ILE A 658 -3.48 -7.47 -39.85
CA ILE A 658 -2.33 -6.95 -39.05
C ILE A 658 -1.73 -5.71 -39.71
N VAL A 659 -1.49 -5.74 -41.02
CA VAL A 659 -0.89 -4.61 -41.75
C VAL A 659 -1.81 -3.38 -41.78
N PRO A 660 -3.13 -3.50 -42.11
CA PRO A 660 -4.03 -2.36 -42.07
C PRO A 660 -4.21 -1.75 -40.67
N ASP A 661 -4.22 -2.57 -39.61
CA ASP A 661 -4.33 -2.07 -38.24
C ASP A 661 -3.05 -1.30 -37.82
N ALA A 662 -1.87 -1.84 -38.12
CA ALA A 662 -0.60 -1.15 -37.93
C ALA A 662 -0.57 0.18 -38.70
N ARG A 663 -1.09 0.22 -39.93
CA ARG A 663 -1.20 1.45 -40.73
C ARG A 663 -2.10 2.47 -40.06
N GLY A 664 -3.25 2.05 -39.55
CA GLY A 664 -4.15 2.94 -38.80
C GLY A 664 -3.48 3.55 -37.56
N TYR A 665 -2.65 2.79 -36.84
CA TYR A 665 -1.86 3.33 -35.73
C TYR A 665 -0.75 4.29 -36.18
N TYR A 666 -0.02 3.96 -37.25
CA TYR A 666 0.98 4.83 -37.85
C TYR A 666 0.37 6.20 -38.23
N GLU A 667 -0.77 6.19 -38.90
CA GLU A 667 -1.47 7.42 -39.33
C GLU A 667 -1.99 8.25 -38.14
N ARG A 668 -2.53 7.61 -37.10
CA ARG A 668 -3.04 8.32 -35.89
C ARG A 668 -1.94 8.89 -35.02
N SER A 669 -0.84 8.17 -34.85
CA SER A 669 0.29 8.60 -34.04
C SER A 669 1.08 9.74 -34.69
N LYS A 670 0.98 9.88 -36.02
CA LYS A 670 1.80 10.83 -36.80
C LYS A 670 3.28 10.59 -36.52
N LEU A 671 3.67 9.32 -36.44
CA LEU A 671 5.06 8.92 -36.31
C LEU A 671 5.84 9.47 -37.50
N GLU A 672 7.04 9.99 -37.26
CA GLU A 672 7.91 10.52 -38.29
C GLU A 672 9.14 9.63 -38.51
N ASN A 673 9.77 9.77 -39.68
CA ASN A 673 10.92 8.96 -40.07
C ASN A 673 12.02 8.95 -39.00
N GLY A 674 12.47 7.74 -38.62
CA GLY A 674 13.52 7.53 -37.63
C GLY A 674 13.06 7.53 -36.16
N GLU A 675 11.79 7.81 -35.88
CA GLU A 675 11.18 7.59 -34.56
C GLU A 675 10.95 6.08 -34.31
N PHE A 676 10.71 5.72 -33.05
CA PHE A 676 10.56 4.32 -32.66
C PHE A 676 9.10 3.92 -32.47
N VAL A 677 8.83 2.66 -32.79
CA VAL A 677 7.67 1.92 -32.30
C VAL A 677 8.11 1.01 -31.18
N PHE A 678 7.51 1.21 -30.01
CA PHE A 678 7.71 0.42 -28.82
C PHE A 678 6.66 -0.70 -28.81
N LEU A 679 7.11 -1.94 -28.74
CA LEU A 679 6.23 -3.09 -28.57
C LEU A 679 6.20 -3.48 -27.10
N ASP A 680 5.10 -3.14 -26.42
CA ASP A 680 4.74 -3.64 -25.09
C ASP A 680 3.96 -4.95 -25.24
N PHE A 681 4.71 -6.02 -25.52
CA PHE A 681 4.17 -7.37 -25.64
C PHE A 681 4.48 -8.16 -24.37
N GLU A 682 3.47 -8.57 -23.60
CA GLU A 682 3.62 -9.25 -22.32
C GLU A 682 2.90 -10.61 -22.31
N PRO A 683 3.49 -11.67 -22.89
CA PRO A 683 2.82 -12.96 -22.99
C PRO A 683 2.53 -13.60 -21.62
N GLY A 684 3.24 -13.23 -20.55
CA GLY A 684 3.02 -13.80 -19.22
C GLY A 684 3.02 -15.34 -19.22
N SER A 685 2.27 -15.97 -18.32
CA SER A 685 2.29 -17.44 -18.17
C SER A 685 1.43 -18.18 -19.19
N ILE A 686 1.43 -17.73 -20.45
CA ILE A 686 0.56 -18.29 -21.49
C ILE A 686 0.86 -19.75 -21.80
N ALA A 687 2.12 -20.18 -21.72
CA ALA A 687 2.53 -21.56 -21.97
C ALA A 687 1.81 -22.59 -21.07
N ARG A 688 1.33 -22.18 -19.88
CA ARG A 688 0.59 -23.05 -18.96
C ARG A 688 -0.91 -23.13 -19.23
N LYS A 689 -1.47 -22.13 -19.93
CA LYS A 689 -2.92 -21.85 -19.89
C LYS A 689 -3.58 -21.80 -21.27
N TYR A 690 -2.82 -21.53 -22.32
CA TYR A 690 -3.37 -21.13 -23.61
C TYR A 690 -2.94 -22.02 -24.77
N ASP A 691 -3.81 -22.04 -25.77
CA ASP A 691 -3.74 -22.71 -27.07
C ASP A 691 -3.26 -24.18 -27.04
N PHE A 692 -4.02 -25.00 -26.32
CA PHE A 692 -3.90 -26.47 -26.34
C PHE A 692 -4.80 -27.13 -27.40
N SER A 693 -5.21 -26.36 -28.41
CA SER A 693 -6.03 -26.85 -29.52
C SER A 693 -5.37 -28.02 -30.24
N GLU A 694 -6.17 -28.90 -30.85
CA GLU A 694 -5.64 -30.02 -31.62
C GLU A 694 -4.65 -29.55 -32.69
N GLN A 695 -4.96 -28.44 -33.37
CA GLN A 695 -4.08 -27.83 -34.36
C GLN A 695 -2.72 -27.44 -33.76
N SER A 696 -2.72 -26.76 -32.62
CA SER A 696 -1.50 -26.37 -31.90
C SER A 696 -0.69 -27.59 -31.45
N ARG A 697 -1.36 -28.62 -30.89
CA ARG A 697 -0.72 -29.87 -30.45
C ARG A 697 -0.12 -30.67 -31.61
N ARG A 698 -0.80 -30.73 -32.76
CA ARG A 698 -0.26 -31.37 -33.97
C ARG A 698 0.97 -30.64 -34.50
N PHE A 699 0.94 -29.31 -34.50
CA PHE A 699 2.08 -28.51 -34.93
C PHE A 699 3.27 -28.67 -33.99
N PHE A 700 3.02 -28.63 -32.68
CA PHE A 700 4.02 -28.92 -31.65
C PHE A 700 4.64 -30.31 -31.82
N ALA A 701 3.81 -31.36 -31.91
CA ALA A 701 4.24 -32.74 -32.12
C ALA A 701 5.16 -32.86 -33.35
N LYS A 702 4.74 -32.26 -34.47
CA LYS A 702 5.52 -32.22 -35.71
C LYS A 702 6.86 -31.51 -35.54
N LYS A 703 6.87 -30.35 -34.88
CA LYS A 703 8.06 -29.51 -34.71
C LYS A 703 9.16 -30.21 -33.89
N PHE A 704 8.78 -30.99 -32.89
CA PHE A 704 9.71 -31.68 -31.99
C PHE A 704 9.81 -33.19 -32.26
N ASN A 705 9.25 -33.68 -33.38
CA ASN A 705 9.25 -35.10 -33.75
C ASN A 705 8.68 -36.02 -32.64
N ILE A 706 7.62 -35.57 -31.98
CA ILE A 706 6.91 -36.32 -30.94
C ILE A 706 5.71 -37.01 -31.60
N PRO A 707 5.48 -38.32 -31.37
CA PRO A 707 4.27 -38.98 -31.83
C PRO A 707 3.02 -38.26 -31.31
N PHE A 708 2.06 -37.94 -32.18
CA PHE A 708 0.89 -37.15 -31.78
C PHE A 708 0.06 -37.81 -30.68
N ASP A 709 0.04 -39.15 -30.64
CA ASP A 709 -0.62 -39.94 -29.58
C ASP A 709 -0.04 -39.70 -28.18
N ASN A 710 1.17 -39.15 -28.08
CA ASN A 710 1.81 -38.80 -26.80
C ASN A 710 1.48 -37.38 -26.33
N VAL A 711 0.74 -36.59 -27.10
CA VAL A 711 0.37 -35.20 -26.77
C VAL A 711 -1.13 -34.96 -26.96
N GLN A 712 -1.94 -35.95 -26.59
CA GLN A 712 -3.41 -35.89 -26.75
C GLN A 712 -4.07 -34.91 -25.77
N THR A 713 -3.41 -34.61 -24.66
CA THR A 713 -3.90 -33.68 -23.64
C THR A 713 -2.84 -32.65 -23.24
N ASN A 714 -3.29 -31.54 -22.65
CA ASN A 714 -2.37 -30.58 -22.04
C ASN A 714 -1.52 -31.20 -20.94
N ARG A 715 -2.05 -32.17 -20.20
CA ARG A 715 -1.34 -32.87 -19.14
C ARG A 715 -0.16 -33.66 -19.70
N ASP A 716 -0.33 -34.32 -20.84
CA ASP A 716 0.75 -35.07 -21.48
C ASP A 716 1.91 -34.14 -21.83
N ILE A 717 1.59 -32.98 -22.42
CA ILE A 717 2.57 -31.94 -22.76
C ILE A 717 3.25 -31.39 -21.51
N LEU A 718 2.48 -30.92 -20.53
CA LEU A 718 3.00 -30.25 -19.35
C LEU A 718 3.74 -31.17 -18.38
N SER A 719 3.49 -32.48 -18.41
CA SER A 719 4.15 -33.45 -17.53
C SER A 719 5.36 -34.10 -18.19
N ASN A 720 5.31 -34.35 -19.50
CA ASN A 720 6.34 -35.16 -20.18
C ASN A 720 7.19 -34.37 -21.18
N TYR A 721 6.72 -33.22 -21.65
CA TYR A 721 7.34 -32.43 -22.73
C TYR A 721 7.37 -30.94 -22.42
N GLN A 722 7.55 -30.58 -21.13
CA GLN A 722 7.49 -29.19 -20.68
C GLN A 722 8.58 -28.33 -21.33
N ASP A 723 9.77 -28.90 -21.57
CA ASP A 723 10.91 -28.18 -22.11
C ASP A 723 10.73 -27.89 -23.59
N GLU A 724 10.33 -28.89 -24.37
CA GLU A 724 9.97 -28.72 -25.78
C GLU A 724 8.79 -27.76 -25.92
N TRP A 725 7.81 -27.83 -25.02
CA TRP A 725 6.67 -26.90 -25.02
C TRP A 725 7.11 -25.46 -24.68
N THR A 726 8.08 -25.29 -23.79
CA THR A 726 8.69 -23.99 -23.49
C THR A 726 9.35 -23.41 -24.73
N GLU A 727 10.15 -24.22 -25.44
CA GLU A 727 10.80 -23.82 -26.70
C GLU A 727 9.77 -23.53 -27.81
N TYR A 728 8.68 -24.30 -27.88
CA TYR A 728 7.58 -24.05 -28.80
C TYR A 728 6.96 -22.67 -28.58
N TRP A 729 6.64 -22.31 -27.34
CA TRP A 729 6.07 -21.01 -27.00
C TRP A 729 7.04 -19.85 -27.21
N ALA A 730 8.32 -20.03 -26.89
CA ALA A 730 9.35 -19.04 -27.17
C ALA A 730 9.46 -18.78 -28.68
N TRP A 731 9.40 -19.83 -29.51
CA TRP A 731 9.35 -19.72 -30.96
C TRP A 731 8.09 -19.00 -31.45
N MET A 732 6.89 -19.37 -30.97
CA MET A 732 5.64 -18.71 -31.39
C MET A 732 5.64 -17.22 -31.06
N CYS A 733 6.07 -16.85 -29.85
CA CYS A 733 6.19 -15.45 -29.46
C CYS A 733 7.20 -14.72 -30.33
N ASN A 734 8.33 -15.35 -30.65
CA ASN A 734 9.29 -14.78 -31.59
C ASN A 734 8.68 -14.53 -32.98
N GLU A 735 7.91 -15.47 -33.52
CA GLU A 735 7.29 -15.29 -34.83
C GLU A 735 6.26 -14.15 -34.83
N ILE A 736 5.56 -13.94 -33.72
CA ILE A 736 4.60 -12.84 -33.61
C ILE A 736 5.30 -11.49 -33.55
N VAL A 737 6.37 -11.35 -32.76
CA VAL A 737 7.15 -10.11 -32.77
C VAL A 737 7.80 -9.86 -34.14
N ARG A 738 8.24 -10.91 -34.83
CA ARG A 738 8.76 -10.81 -36.21
C ARG A 738 7.70 -10.27 -37.16
N LEU A 739 6.47 -10.77 -37.08
CA LEU A 739 5.35 -10.29 -37.92
C LEU A 739 4.98 -8.85 -37.59
N HIS A 740 4.97 -8.45 -36.31
CA HIS A 740 4.80 -7.06 -35.92
C HIS A 740 5.83 -6.16 -36.62
N VAL A 741 7.13 -6.45 -36.46
CA VAL A 741 8.20 -5.67 -37.11
C VAL A 741 8.05 -5.67 -38.63
N LYS A 742 7.69 -6.81 -39.23
CA LYS A 742 7.45 -6.90 -40.68
C LYS A 742 6.31 -5.97 -41.13
N ALA A 743 5.21 -5.91 -40.40
CA ALA A 743 4.05 -5.08 -40.76
C ALA A 743 4.41 -3.58 -40.75
N TRP A 744 5.10 -3.11 -39.71
CA TRP A 744 5.55 -1.72 -39.64
C TRP A 744 6.58 -1.38 -40.72
N LYS A 745 7.53 -2.27 -41.01
CA LYS A 745 8.51 -2.05 -42.10
C LYS A 745 7.90 -2.06 -43.50
N GLN A 746 6.73 -2.69 -43.70
CA GLN A 746 5.97 -2.56 -44.95
C GLN A 746 5.29 -1.19 -45.09
N ILE A 747 5.00 -0.50 -43.99
CA ILE A 747 4.42 0.84 -43.98
C ILE A 747 5.52 1.88 -44.13
N ASP A 748 6.56 1.79 -43.31
CA ASP A 748 7.72 2.67 -43.33
C ASP A 748 8.99 1.88 -42.95
N PRO A 749 9.87 1.60 -43.93
CA PRO A 749 11.09 0.83 -43.68
C PRO A 749 12.12 1.56 -42.81
N THR A 750 11.95 2.86 -42.54
CA THR A 750 12.85 3.67 -41.71
C THR A 750 12.50 3.64 -40.23
N THR A 751 11.31 3.13 -39.88
CA THR A 751 10.84 3.00 -38.49
C THR A 751 11.81 2.15 -37.66
N LYS A 752 12.15 2.65 -36.48
CA LYS A 752 12.98 1.92 -35.51
C LYS A 752 12.12 1.13 -34.54
N HIS A 753 12.62 0.01 -34.05
CA HIS A 753 11.86 -0.90 -33.20
C HIS A 753 12.51 -1.08 -31.83
N PHE A 754 11.71 -0.85 -30.79
CA PHE A 754 12.07 -1.06 -29.40
C PHE A 754 11.20 -2.17 -28.81
N LEU A 755 11.80 -3.22 -28.24
CA LEU A 755 11.04 -4.28 -27.57
C LEU A 755 11.06 -4.08 -26.06
N TYR A 756 9.90 -4.01 -25.42
CA TYR A 756 9.82 -4.26 -23.98
C TYR A 756 9.97 -5.76 -23.70
N CYS A 757 10.89 -6.12 -22.81
CA CYS A 757 11.16 -7.50 -22.45
C CYS A 757 11.74 -7.61 -21.04
N TYR A 758 12.15 -8.82 -20.62
CA TYR A 758 12.63 -9.09 -19.27
C TYR A 758 14.10 -9.48 -19.28
N PRO A 759 14.88 -9.11 -18.25
CA PRO A 759 16.21 -9.66 -18.06
C PRO A 759 16.13 -11.15 -17.70
N ILE A 760 17.11 -11.93 -18.18
CA ILE A 760 17.18 -13.39 -18.00
C ILE A 760 18.51 -13.77 -17.34
N TRP A 761 18.48 -14.74 -16.42
CA TRP A 761 19.66 -15.32 -15.78
C TRP A 761 20.39 -16.29 -16.72
N PHE A 762 20.97 -15.81 -17.82
CA PHE A 762 21.57 -16.67 -18.86
C PHE A 762 22.72 -17.57 -18.37
N ASN A 763 23.32 -17.27 -17.22
CA ASN A 763 24.33 -18.10 -16.56
C ASN A 763 23.74 -19.24 -15.70
N ASP A 764 22.42 -19.30 -15.57
CA ASP A 764 21.67 -20.35 -14.87
C ASP A 764 20.63 -20.95 -15.85
N PRO A 765 20.90 -22.14 -16.40
CA PRO A 765 20.01 -22.80 -17.34
C PRO A 765 18.60 -23.05 -16.79
N GLU A 766 18.49 -23.40 -15.50
CA GLU A 766 17.21 -23.74 -14.87
C GLU A 766 16.37 -22.48 -14.60
N ALA A 767 16.99 -21.42 -14.10
CA ALA A 767 16.32 -20.12 -13.95
C ALA A 767 15.89 -19.55 -15.31
N THR A 768 16.73 -19.70 -16.34
CA THR A 768 16.41 -19.32 -17.72
C THR A 768 15.19 -20.08 -18.23
N ARG A 769 15.21 -21.42 -18.14
CA ARG A 769 14.10 -22.30 -18.54
C ARG A 769 12.80 -21.93 -17.84
N THR A 770 12.85 -21.75 -16.52
CA THR A 770 11.69 -21.35 -15.70
C THR A 770 11.16 -19.98 -16.11
N LYS A 771 12.03 -19.00 -16.36
CA LYS A 771 11.62 -17.65 -16.79
C LYS A 771 10.93 -17.68 -18.15
N ILE A 772 11.51 -18.38 -19.13
CA ILE A 772 10.93 -18.50 -20.49
C ILE A 772 9.59 -19.26 -20.42
N PHE A 773 9.48 -20.32 -19.62
CA PHE A 773 8.21 -21.02 -19.47
C PHE A 773 7.11 -20.15 -18.85
N ASN A 774 7.46 -19.32 -17.87
CA ASN A 774 6.51 -18.43 -17.20
C ASN A 774 6.21 -17.15 -17.98
N SER A 775 7.06 -16.77 -18.94
CA SER A 775 6.94 -15.61 -19.83
C SER A 775 7.80 -15.84 -21.07
N PRO A 776 7.23 -16.39 -22.17
CA PRO A 776 7.98 -16.91 -23.33
C PRO A 776 8.56 -15.84 -24.27
N LEU A 777 9.18 -14.80 -23.71
CA LEU A 777 10.02 -13.84 -24.42
C LEU A 777 11.49 -14.19 -24.19
N ASP A 778 12.04 -15.03 -25.05
CA ASP A 778 13.48 -15.28 -25.08
C ASP A 778 14.17 -14.16 -25.85
N THR A 779 14.80 -13.24 -25.13
CA THR A 779 15.48 -12.07 -25.71
C THR A 779 16.62 -12.46 -26.64
N ARG A 780 17.22 -13.65 -26.50
CA ARG A 780 18.25 -14.15 -27.43
C ARG A 780 17.70 -14.38 -28.83
N LEU A 781 16.43 -14.82 -28.92
CA LEU A 781 15.73 -15.02 -30.18
C LEU A 781 15.17 -13.70 -30.71
N ASN A 782 14.58 -12.88 -29.84
CA ASN A 782 13.86 -11.68 -30.25
C ASN A 782 14.79 -10.56 -30.74
N GLN A 783 16.01 -10.46 -30.20
CA GLN A 783 16.96 -9.37 -30.49
C GLN A 783 17.21 -9.14 -31.99
N ARG A 784 17.15 -10.20 -32.81
CA ARG A 784 17.37 -10.15 -34.27
C ARG A 784 16.34 -9.32 -35.04
N HIS A 785 15.24 -8.94 -34.39
CA HIS A 785 14.14 -8.19 -35.01
C HIS A 785 14.10 -6.72 -34.57
N PHE A 786 14.82 -6.33 -33.52
CA PHE A 786 14.69 -5.03 -32.88
C PHE A 786 16.00 -4.24 -32.92
N ASP A 787 15.88 -2.91 -32.94
CA ASP A 787 17.02 -2.00 -32.85
C ASP A 787 17.48 -1.80 -31.41
N VAL A 788 16.56 -1.92 -30.43
CA VAL A 788 16.83 -1.78 -29.00
C VAL A 788 15.95 -2.72 -28.17
N LEU A 789 16.49 -3.25 -27.07
CA LEU A 789 15.76 -4.03 -26.07
C LEU A 789 15.65 -3.26 -24.76
N GLY A 790 14.43 -3.06 -24.26
CA GLY A 790 14.17 -2.55 -22.91
C GLY A 790 13.99 -3.68 -21.92
N LEU A 791 14.94 -3.84 -21.01
CA LEU A 791 14.89 -4.87 -19.97
C LEU A 791 14.16 -4.33 -18.74
N SER A 792 13.02 -4.92 -18.41
CA SER A 792 12.19 -4.58 -17.24
C SER A 792 12.82 -5.03 -15.93
N PHE A 793 13.28 -4.08 -15.13
CA PHE A 793 13.84 -4.27 -13.78
C PHE A 793 12.85 -3.82 -12.69
N TYR A 794 11.55 -3.93 -12.93
CA TYR A 794 10.52 -3.46 -11.98
C TYR A 794 10.53 -4.16 -10.62
N TYR A 795 11.07 -5.38 -10.58
CA TYR A 795 11.10 -6.25 -9.40
C TYR A 795 12.52 -6.54 -8.92
N THR A 796 13.52 -5.85 -9.47
CA THR A 796 14.92 -6.23 -9.27
C THR A 796 15.78 -4.98 -9.09
N THR A 797 16.34 -4.84 -7.89
CA THR A 797 17.13 -3.68 -7.46
C THR A 797 18.47 -4.11 -6.84
N GLY A 798 19.34 -3.15 -6.52
CA GLY A 798 20.58 -3.37 -5.79
C GLY A 798 21.54 -4.38 -6.44
N LYS A 799 22.15 -5.24 -5.61
CA LYS A 799 23.17 -6.20 -6.07
C LYS A 799 22.63 -7.21 -7.09
N THR A 800 21.38 -7.63 -6.94
CA THR A 800 20.74 -8.54 -7.90
C THR A 800 20.59 -7.88 -9.27
N ALA A 801 20.14 -6.63 -9.31
CA ALA A 801 20.06 -5.87 -10.56
C ALA A 801 21.43 -5.70 -11.21
N PHE A 802 22.44 -5.38 -10.39
CA PHE A 802 23.83 -5.25 -10.81
C PHE A 802 24.40 -6.51 -11.47
N GLN A 803 24.15 -7.70 -10.90
CA GLN A 803 24.58 -8.97 -11.47
C GLN A 803 23.81 -9.31 -12.74
N LEU A 804 22.48 -9.19 -12.69
CA LEU A 804 21.60 -9.58 -13.78
C LEU A 804 21.78 -8.70 -15.02
N MET A 805 22.02 -7.41 -14.84
CA MET A 805 22.33 -6.48 -15.93
C MET A 805 23.62 -6.88 -16.66
N ASP A 806 24.68 -7.22 -15.92
CA ASP A 806 25.97 -7.66 -16.46
C ASP A 806 25.87 -9.01 -17.20
N ILE A 807 25.05 -9.93 -16.70
CA ILE A 807 24.75 -11.20 -17.40
C ILE A 807 24.09 -10.94 -18.75
N ASN A 808 23.10 -10.05 -18.81
CA ASN A 808 22.38 -9.77 -20.05
C ASN A 808 23.27 -8.99 -21.05
N ALA A 809 24.05 -8.02 -20.57
CA ALA A 809 24.96 -7.25 -21.41
C ALA A 809 26.07 -8.09 -22.07
N LYS A 810 26.46 -9.22 -21.48
CA LYS A 810 27.45 -10.15 -22.06
C LYS A 810 26.88 -11.07 -23.13
N VAL A 811 25.57 -11.27 -23.16
CA VAL A 811 24.91 -12.26 -24.03
C VAL A 811 24.16 -11.60 -25.18
N LEU A 812 23.61 -10.40 -24.98
CA LEU A 812 22.80 -9.71 -25.97
C LEU A 812 23.69 -8.78 -26.81
N GLU A 813 23.55 -8.87 -28.14
CA GLU A 813 24.31 -8.07 -29.10
C GLU A 813 23.57 -6.77 -29.45
N THR A 814 22.24 -6.81 -29.45
CA THR A 814 21.40 -5.63 -29.66
C THR A 814 21.55 -4.67 -28.48
N PRO A 815 21.63 -3.35 -28.71
CA PRO A 815 21.63 -2.34 -27.65
C PRO A 815 20.52 -2.59 -26.62
N ILE A 816 20.90 -2.63 -25.34
CA ILE A 816 19.97 -2.84 -24.24
C ILE A 816 19.83 -1.58 -23.39
N HIS A 817 18.60 -1.30 -22.98
CA HIS A 817 18.24 -0.22 -22.07
C HIS A 817 17.67 -0.82 -20.78
N MET A 818 18.12 -0.32 -19.63
CA MET A 818 17.57 -0.76 -18.34
C MET A 818 16.30 0.01 -18.01
N MET A 819 15.26 -0.70 -17.59
CA MET A 819 13.96 -0.10 -17.25
C MET A 819 13.56 -0.37 -15.79
N PRO A 820 14.07 0.41 -14.82
CA PRO A 820 13.70 0.25 -13.41
C PRO A 820 12.40 0.97 -13.05
N MET A 821 11.70 0.46 -12.04
CA MET A 821 10.50 1.09 -11.48
C MET A 821 10.86 2.22 -10.49
N MET A 822 10.33 3.41 -10.71
CA MET A 822 10.41 4.55 -9.79
C MET A 822 9.56 4.34 -8.54
N GLY A 823 10.02 4.96 -7.47
CA GLY A 823 9.63 4.77 -6.08
C GLY A 823 8.34 5.45 -5.66
N THR A 824 7.22 5.12 -6.28
CA THR A 824 5.90 5.47 -5.73
C THR A 824 5.21 4.21 -5.24
N THR A 825 5.01 4.05 -3.92
CA THR A 825 4.20 2.95 -3.35
C THR A 825 2.70 3.21 -3.53
N THR A 826 2.33 3.85 -4.64
CA THR A 826 0.95 4.17 -4.97
C THR A 826 0.08 2.92 -4.90
N PRO A 827 -1.19 3.02 -4.49
CA PRO A 827 -2.06 1.87 -4.32
C PRO A 827 -2.42 1.18 -5.65
N TYR A 828 -2.03 1.75 -6.81
CA TYR A 828 -2.13 1.13 -8.14
C TYR A 828 -1.30 -0.14 -8.28
N TRP A 829 -0.11 -0.12 -7.67
CA TRP A 829 0.88 -1.17 -7.82
C TRP A 829 0.86 -2.09 -6.61
N GLY A 830 -0.33 -2.46 -6.11
CA GLY A 830 -0.50 -3.32 -4.92
C GLY A 830 0.17 -4.71 -5.00
N HIS A 831 0.89 -5.00 -6.10
CA HIS A 831 1.75 -6.16 -6.25
C HIS A 831 3.25 -5.90 -6.05
N LEU A 832 3.70 -4.64 -6.01
CA LEU A 832 5.09 -4.23 -5.80
C LEU A 832 5.36 -3.99 -4.32
N THR A 833 6.51 -4.47 -3.84
CA THR A 833 6.97 -4.22 -2.47
C THR A 833 7.85 -2.98 -2.41
N VAL A 834 8.04 -2.41 -1.22
CA VAL A 834 8.95 -1.27 -1.00
C VAL A 834 10.40 -1.59 -1.43
N ASP A 835 10.78 -2.86 -1.44
CA ASP A 835 12.11 -3.30 -1.88
C ASP A 835 12.25 -3.40 -3.41
N ALA A 836 11.13 -3.48 -4.14
CA ALA A 836 11.10 -3.53 -5.60
C ALA A 836 11.14 -2.14 -6.25
N VAL A 837 10.72 -1.09 -5.53
CA VAL A 837 10.62 0.28 -6.08
C VAL A 837 11.85 1.11 -5.73
N CYS A 838 12.35 1.91 -6.68
CA CYS A 838 13.60 2.66 -6.52
C CYS A 838 13.38 4.07 -5.97
N SER A 839 14.00 4.40 -4.83
CA SER A 839 14.13 5.80 -4.39
C SER A 839 14.95 6.62 -5.41
N PRO A 840 14.99 7.96 -5.35
CA PRO A 840 15.85 8.75 -6.23
C PRO A 840 17.32 8.32 -6.21
N ALA A 841 17.87 8.00 -5.03
CA ALA A 841 19.25 7.50 -4.90
C ALA A 841 19.43 6.13 -5.57
N MET A 842 18.47 5.22 -5.39
CA MET A 842 18.49 3.92 -6.07
C MET A 842 18.36 4.08 -7.59
N GLN A 843 17.54 5.02 -8.08
CA GLN A 843 17.44 5.27 -9.52
C GLN A 843 18.75 5.76 -10.14
N ARG A 844 19.47 6.65 -9.45
CA ARG A 844 20.84 7.01 -9.83
C ARG A 844 21.72 5.76 -9.91
N GLN A 845 21.73 4.92 -8.88
CA GLN A 845 22.54 3.69 -8.89
C GLN A 845 22.16 2.76 -10.05
N GLN A 846 20.86 2.59 -10.36
CA GLN A 846 20.41 1.76 -11.48
C GLN A 846 20.91 2.29 -12.84
N ALA A 847 20.91 3.61 -13.05
CA ALA A 847 21.48 4.21 -14.25
C ALA A 847 22.99 3.93 -14.36
N LEU A 848 23.73 4.05 -13.25
CA LEU A 848 25.16 3.74 -13.19
C LEU A 848 25.46 2.24 -13.36
N ILE A 849 24.61 1.36 -12.82
CA ILE A 849 24.66 -0.09 -13.02
C ILE A 849 24.52 -0.41 -14.51
N ALA A 850 23.51 0.17 -15.17
CA ALA A 850 23.27 -0.02 -16.59
C ALA A 850 24.50 0.40 -17.42
N ALA A 851 24.96 1.65 -17.24
CA ALA A 851 26.10 2.18 -17.97
C ALA A 851 27.38 1.37 -17.76
N SER A 852 27.74 1.09 -16.50
CA SER A 852 28.96 0.33 -16.15
C SER A 852 28.92 -1.16 -16.53
N SER A 853 27.75 -1.68 -16.92
CA SER A 853 27.61 -3.04 -17.46
C SER A 853 27.61 -3.07 -18.99
N GLY A 854 27.67 -1.92 -19.66
CA GLY A 854 27.68 -1.81 -21.13
C GLY A 854 26.33 -1.53 -21.78
N ALA A 855 25.28 -1.24 -21.00
CA ALA A 855 23.99 -0.80 -21.54
C ALA A 855 24.16 0.50 -22.35
N LYS A 856 23.29 0.69 -23.34
CA LYS A 856 23.28 1.90 -24.18
C LYS A 856 22.22 2.92 -23.74
N GLY A 857 21.42 2.58 -22.74
CA GLY A 857 20.47 3.54 -22.21
C GLY A 857 19.73 3.11 -20.96
N PHE A 858 18.83 4.00 -20.53
CA PHE A 858 18.10 3.93 -19.27
C PHE A 858 16.71 4.56 -19.43
N VAL A 859 15.66 3.85 -19.03
CA VAL A 859 14.28 4.32 -19.18
C VAL A 859 13.57 4.17 -17.83
N PRO A 860 13.53 5.20 -16.98
CA PRO A 860 12.82 5.11 -15.71
C PRO A 860 11.32 4.94 -15.98
N TYR A 861 10.78 3.82 -15.52
CA TYR A 861 9.35 3.58 -15.55
C TYR A 861 8.72 4.12 -14.26
N GLN A 862 7.59 4.82 -14.29
CA GLN A 862 6.70 5.04 -15.44
C GLN A 862 6.91 6.36 -16.19
N GLY A 863 7.70 7.29 -15.66
CA GLY A 863 7.93 8.63 -16.22
C GLY A 863 6.95 9.71 -15.73
N LYS A 864 5.72 9.34 -15.37
CA LYS A 864 4.77 10.19 -14.64
C LYS A 864 4.80 9.98 -13.13
N LEU A 865 4.23 10.91 -12.38
CA LEU A 865 4.30 10.99 -10.91
C LEU A 865 5.74 11.14 -10.41
N MET A 866 6.57 11.88 -11.15
CA MET A 866 7.97 12.10 -10.77
C MET A 866 8.11 13.20 -9.72
N ASP A 867 8.67 12.84 -8.58
CA ASP A 867 9.14 13.80 -7.57
C ASP A 867 10.40 14.54 -8.06
N GLY A 868 10.55 15.81 -7.67
CA GLY A 868 11.69 16.66 -8.02
C GLY A 868 13.06 16.03 -7.74
N MET A 869 13.18 15.20 -6.70
CA MET A 869 14.45 14.54 -6.37
C MET A 869 14.90 13.51 -7.40
N TYR A 870 14.00 12.94 -8.19
CA TYR A 870 14.40 12.06 -9.30
C TYR A 870 15.18 12.82 -10.36
N PHE A 871 14.76 14.05 -10.70
CA PHE A 871 15.49 14.89 -11.65
C PHE A 871 16.89 15.22 -11.15
N VAL A 872 17.03 15.61 -9.88
CA VAL A 872 18.33 15.89 -9.26
C VAL A 872 19.25 14.67 -9.32
N LYS A 873 18.74 13.48 -9.00
CA LYS A 873 19.55 12.26 -8.94
C LYS A 873 19.84 11.66 -10.32
N LEU A 874 18.94 11.83 -11.29
CA LEU A 874 19.18 11.39 -12.66
C LEU A 874 20.12 12.35 -13.41
N ASP A 875 19.98 13.67 -13.26
CA ASP A 875 20.98 14.64 -13.73
C ASP A 875 22.38 14.32 -13.19
N GLN A 876 22.48 14.06 -11.88
CA GLN A 876 23.73 13.60 -11.27
C GLN A 876 24.27 12.33 -11.95
N ALA A 877 23.42 11.32 -12.19
CA ALA A 877 23.82 10.07 -12.85
C ALA A 877 24.33 10.33 -14.28
N MET A 878 23.64 11.18 -15.04
CA MET A 878 24.00 11.50 -16.42
C MET A 878 25.33 12.23 -16.49
N ALA A 879 25.56 13.22 -15.61
CA ALA A 879 26.85 13.89 -15.49
C ALA A 879 27.99 12.93 -15.16
N GLU A 880 27.75 12.01 -14.23
CA GLU A 880 28.74 11.00 -13.83
C GLU A 880 29.04 10.04 -14.98
N ILE A 881 28.02 9.57 -15.70
CA ILE A 881 28.20 8.73 -16.89
C ILE A 881 28.96 9.51 -17.97
N ALA A 882 28.60 10.76 -18.25
CA ALA A 882 29.26 11.58 -19.26
C ALA A 882 30.77 11.72 -19.02
N ALA A 883 31.19 11.82 -17.76
CA ALA A 883 32.60 11.92 -17.39
C ALA A 883 33.40 10.63 -17.60
N VAL A 884 32.75 9.46 -17.61
CA VAL A 884 33.43 8.15 -17.70
C VAL A 884 32.94 7.28 -18.86
N GLU A 885 32.08 7.81 -19.72
CA GLU A 885 31.39 7.08 -20.79
C GLU A 885 32.34 6.29 -21.69
N ASP A 886 33.49 6.90 -22.03
CA ASP A 886 34.49 6.27 -22.89
C ASP A 886 35.09 5.01 -22.27
N PHE A 887 35.25 4.95 -20.95
CA PHE A 887 35.68 3.72 -20.27
C PHE A 887 34.62 2.61 -20.35
N TYR A 888 33.34 2.96 -20.23
CA TYR A 888 32.27 1.97 -20.25
C TYR A 888 31.98 1.45 -21.65
N LEU A 889 32.14 2.29 -22.68
CA LEU A 889 31.77 1.92 -24.04
C LEU A 889 32.95 1.45 -24.91
N ASP A 890 34.15 2.00 -24.69
CA ASP A 890 35.35 1.68 -25.47
C ASP A 890 36.43 0.94 -24.66
N GLY A 891 36.32 0.97 -23.32
CA GLY A 891 37.27 0.30 -22.43
C GLY A 891 37.06 -1.21 -22.35
N ILE A 892 38.14 -1.92 -21.99
CA ILE A 892 38.14 -3.37 -21.81
C ILE A 892 37.81 -3.72 -20.36
N ARG A 893 36.91 -4.69 -20.17
CA ARG A 893 36.59 -5.23 -18.84
C ARG A 893 37.80 -5.92 -18.18
N ALA A 894 38.13 -5.51 -16.95
CA ALA A 894 39.31 -6.01 -16.23
C ALA A 894 39.07 -6.32 -14.72
N ASP A 895 38.03 -7.10 -14.36
CA ASP A 895 37.54 -7.22 -12.95
C ASP A 895 38.57 -7.81 -12.02
N THR A 896 39.33 -8.76 -12.56
CA THR A 896 40.35 -9.50 -11.85
C THR A 896 41.62 -8.69 -11.61
N THR A 897 41.73 -7.49 -12.18
CA THR A 897 42.93 -6.63 -12.06
C THR A 897 42.97 -5.79 -10.80
N VAL A 898 41.86 -5.72 -10.07
CA VAL A 898 41.72 -4.97 -8.82
C VAL A 898 41.36 -5.93 -7.70
N THR A 899 42.06 -5.83 -6.57
CA THR A 899 41.71 -6.55 -5.35
C THR A 899 40.95 -5.62 -4.42
N VAL A 900 39.86 -6.11 -3.83
CA VAL A 900 39.09 -5.35 -2.84
C VAL A 900 39.00 -6.16 -1.56
N ARG A 901 39.57 -5.64 -0.48
CA ARG A 901 39.38 -6.16 0.88
C ARG A 901 38.42 -5.25 1.62
N ARG A 902 37.27 -5.79 2.03
CA ARG A 902 36.28 -5.06 2.83
C ARG A 902 36.74 -5.03 4.28
N LEU A 903 36.67 -3.87 4.92
CA LEU A 903 37.19 -3.69 6.28
C LEU A 903 36.07 -3.53 7.31
N ALA A 904 35.02 -2.78 7.00
CA ALA A 904 33.91 -2.54 7.91
C ALA A 904 32.67 -1.98 7.18
N LEU A 905 31.50 -2.22 7.78
CA LEU A 905 30.32 -1.37 7.59
C LEU A 905 30.39 -0.22 8.60
N THR A 906 30.24 1.01 8.14
CA THR A 906 30.24 2.21 8.98
C THR A 906 28.84 2.82 8.97
N GLY A 907 28.13 2.70 10.09
CA GLY A 907 26.76 3.20 10.21
C GLY A 907 26.06 2.65 11.45
N PRO A 908 24.79 3.05 11.68
CA PRO A 908 24.01 2.64 12.84
C PRO A 908 23.66 1.15 12.84
N GLU A 909 23.88 0.41 11.75
CA GLU A 909 23.49 -1.00 11.59
C GLU A 909 24.68 -1.84 11.10
N GLN A 910 25.40 -2.51 12.01
CA GLN A 910 26.60 -3.28 11.65
C GLN A 910 26.36 -4.76 11.32
N ALA A 911 25.20 -5.33 11.63
CA ALA A 911 24.89 -6.71 11.27
C ALA A 911 24.33 -6.80 9.83
N GLY A 912 25.15 -7.44 9.01
CA GLY A 912 25.03 -7.62 7.56
C GLY A 912 26.40 -8.07 7.03
N ARG A 913 26.48 -9.15 6.25
CA ARG A 913 27.72 -9.41 5.50
C ARG A 913 27.90 -8.29 4.47
N ALA A 914 28.97 -7.50 4.61
CA ALA A 914 29.31 -6.41 3.67
C ALA A 914 29.31 -6.86 2.19
N ASP A 915 29.59 -8.13 1.95
CA ASP A 915 29.58 -8.78 0.64
C ASP A 915 28.21 -8.69 -0.05
N ASP A 916 27.11 -8.76 0.69
CA ASP A 916 25.76 -8.79 0.13
C ASP A 916 25.29 -7.44 -0.42
N HIS A 917 26.00 -6.37 -0.07
CA HIS A 917 25.65 -5.00 -0.43
C HIS A 917 26.72 -4.28 -1.26
N PHE A 918 27.74 -4.98 -1.74
CA PHE A 918 28.82 -4.39 -2.53
C PHE A 918 28.86 -4.90 -3.97
N GLY A 919 29.17 -4.01 -4.91
CA GLY A 919 29.47 -4.33 -6.30
C GLY A 919 30.68 -3.54 -6.82
N MET A 920 31.42 -4.11 -7.78
CA MET A 920 32.53 -3.42 -8.44
C MET A 920 32.54 -3.68 -9.95
N ARG A 921 32.88 -2.64 -10.72
CA ARG A 921 33.25 -2.74 -12.13
C ARG A 921 34.60 -2.08 -12.38
N VAL A 922 35.39 -2.62 -13.30
CA VAL A 922 36.75 -2.15 -13.64
C VAL A 922 36.94 -2.13 -15.16
N HIS A 923 37.22 -0.95 -15.70
CA HIS A 923 37.44 -0.78 -17.14
C HIS A 923 38.84 -0.22 -17.39
N ARG A 924 39.53 -0.76 -18.38
CA ARG A 924 40.83 -0.24 -18.85
C ARG A 924 40.67 0.45 -20.19
N LEU A 925 41.20 1.65 -20.31
CA LEU A 925 41.23 2.40 -21.56
C LEU A 925 42.61 3.06 -21.69
N GLY A 926 43.41 2.60 -22.65
CA GLY A 926 44.82 2.99 -22.74
C GLY A 926 45.60 2.64 -21.46
N GLY A 927 46.43 3.57 -20.99
CA GLY A 927 47.17 3.46 -19.72
C GLY A 927 46.36 3.80 -18.46
N SER A 928 45.02 3.90 -18.58
CA SER A 928 44.14 4.27 -17.47
C SER A 928 43.24 3.11 -17.05
N THR A 929 43.01 2.96 -15.75
CA THR A 929 42.05 2.01 -15.16
C THR A 929 41.00 2.78 -14.35
N LEU A 930 39.72 2.59 -14.70
CA LEU A 930 38.57 3.08 -13.94
C LEU A 930 38.03 1.96 -13.06
N VAL A 931 37.85 2.22 -11.77
CA VAL A 931 37.18 1.36 -10.79
C VAL A 931 35.90 2.04 -10.33
N THR A 932 34.75 1.43 -10.60
CA THR A 932 33.43 1.88 -10.16
C THR A 932 32.95 0.98 -9.03
N LEU A 933 32.73 1.56 -7.86
CA LEU A 933 32.39 0.87 -6.62
C LEU A 933 30.96 1.23 -6.21
N PHE A 934 30.14 0.22 -5.91
CA PHE A 934 28.74 0.39 -5.55
C PHE A 934 28.51 -0.05 -4.11
N ASN A 935 27.76 0.74 -3.36
CA ASN A 935 27.21 0.36 -2.07
C ASN A 935 25.68 0.34 -2.13
N PHE A 936 25.11 -0.86 -2.11
CA PHE A 936 23.66 -1.09 -2.15
C PHE A 936 23.01 -1.06 -0.76
N HIS A 937 23.78 -0.84 0.30
CA HIS A 937 23.23 -0.77 1.65
C HIS A 937 22.46 0.54 1.85
N ARG A 938 21.28 0.47 2.47
CA ARG A 938 20.36 1.62 2.59
C ARG A 938 20.85 2.70 3.56
N THR A 939 21.50 2.31 4.66
CA THR A 939 21.91 3.24 5.75
C THR A 939 23.38 3.19 6.17
N CYS A 940 24.16 2.22 5.71
CA CYS A 940 25.55 2.01 6.14
C CYS A 940 26.52 2.26 5.01
N GLY A 941 27.58 2.99 5.29
CA GLY A 941 28.72 3.14 4.39
C GLY A 941 29.57 1.87 4.38
N LEU A 942 30.33 1.67 3.31
CA LEU A 942 31.33 0.62 3.19
C LEU A 942 32.72 1.22 3.32
N THR A 943 33.57 0.65 4.17
CA THR A 943 35.01 0.92 4.15
C THR A 943 35.73 -0.22 3.45
N LEU A 944 36.44 0.12 2.37
CA LEU A 944 37.09 -0.79 1.45
C LEU A 944 38.59 -0.50 1.39
N ARG A 945 39.38 -1.53 1.11
CA ARG A 945 40.79 -1.42 0.78
C ARG A 945 41.01 -1.94 -0.63
N ILE A 946 41.56 -1.12 -1.52
CA ILE A 946 41.57 -1.36 -2.97
C ILE A 946 43.01 -1.43 -3.45
N GLY A 947 43.41 -2.58 -3.97
CA GLY A 947 44.73 -2.81 -4.55
C GLY A 947 44.66 -3.23 -6.01
N LEU A 948 45.82 -3.43 -6.63
CA LEU A 948 45.95 -3.99 -7.97
C LEU A 948 46.59 -5.37 -7.92
N SER A 949 46.02 -6.33 -8.65
CA SER A 949 46.65 -7.64 -8.82
C SER A 949 47.81 -7.52 -9.82
N GLY A 950 48.96 -8.11 -9.46
CA GLY A 950 50.15 -8.14 -10.32
C GLY A 950 51.23 -7.08 -10.04
N HIS A 951 51.13 -6.32 -8.94
CA HIS A 951 52.11 -5.30 -8.48
C HIS A 951 52.58 -4.33 -9.58
N PRO A 952 51.97 -3.15 -9.74
CA PRO A 952 52.42 -2.18 -10.72
C PRO A 952 53.89 -1.81 -10.47
N LYS A 953 54.73 -1.87 -11.50
CA LYS A 953 56.17 -1.59 -11.36
C LYS A 953 56.48 -0.10 -11.16
N GLN A 954 55.50 0.77 -11.40
CA GLN A 954 55.66 2.22 -11.33
C GLN A 954 54.52 2.84 -10.50
N PRO A 955 54.75 4.01 -9.87
CA PRO A 955 53.70 4.76 -9.19
C PRO A 955 52.58 5.17 -10.15
N LEU A 956 51.33 5.09 -9.70
CA LEU A 956 50.16 5.53 -10.47
C LEU A 956 49.57 6.80 -9.88
N ARG A 957 48.84 7.57 -10.69
CA ARG A 957 48.03 8.70 -10.20
C ARG A 957 46.61 8.20 -9.91
N LEU A 958 46.23 8.23 -8.64
CA LEU A 958 44.87 7.93 -8.18
C LEU A 958 44.05 9.22 -8.08
N SER A 959 42.93 9.31 -8.79
CA SER A 959 42.00 10.45 -8.75
C SER A 959 40.54 10.02 -8.71
N ASN A 960 39.62 10.94 -8.41
CA ASN A 960 38.19 10.74 -8.59
C ASN A 960 37.80 11.14 -10.02
N ALA A 961 37.29 10.19 -10.81
CA ALA A 961 37.02 10.40 -12.24
C ALA A 961 35.91 11.42 -12.53
N VAL A 962 34.99 11.63 -11.58
CA VAL A 962 33.81 12.49 -11.75
C VAL A 962 33.96 13.88 -11.10
N GLY A 963 35.16 14.21 -10.59
CA GLY A 963 35.53 15.59 -10.20
C GLY A 963 34.78 16.22 -9.02
N ASN A 964 33.74 15.59 -8.48
CA ASN A 964 32.96 16.16 -7.39
C ASN A 964 33.71 16.04 -6.06
N PRO A 965 34.03 17.15 -5.36
CA PRO A 965 34.56 17.10 -4.02
C PRO A 965 33.41 16.80 -3.06
N SER A 966 33.27 15.54 -2.62
CA SER A 966 32.51 15.18 -1.42
C SER A 966 33.53 14.71 -0.38
N PRO A 967 33.31 15.01 0.92
CA PRO A 967 34.27 15.66 1.82
C PRO A 967 35.51 14.79 2.09
N ASP A 968 36.62 15.40 2.51
CA ASP A 968 37.84 14.96 3.24
C ASP A 968 38.25 13.47 3.44
N TRP A 969 37.45 12.45 3.10
CA TRP A 969 37.61 11.03 3.46
C TRP A 969 38.21 10.16 2.35
N LEU A 970 38.31 10.64 1.11
CA LEU A 970 39.31 10.16 0.16
C LEU A 970 40.59 10.94 0.44
N ARG A 971 41.62 10.31 1.02
CA ARG A 971 42.98 10.85 0.91
C ARG A 971 43.50 10.83 -0.55
N ALA A 972 42.64 10.79 -1.57
CA ALA A 972 42.98 11.04 -2.96
C ALA A 972 42.34 12.40 -3.34
N PRO A 973 43.14 13.48 -3.39
CA PRO A 973 42.62 14.79 -3.75
C PRO A 973 42.07 14.76 -5.18
N ALA A 974 41.15 15.68 -5.51
CA ALA A 974 40.63 15.84 -6.88
C ALA A 974 41.75 16.08 -7.92
N THR A 975 42.90 16.62 -7.48
CA THR A 975 44.12 16.80 -8.27
C THR A 975 44.92 15.51 -8.48
N GLY A 976 44.45 14.39 -7.95
CA GLY A 976 45.12 13.09 -7.94
C GLY A 976 46.24 13.01 -6.90
N ARG A 977 46.39 11.84 -6.26
CA ARG A 977 47.54 11.48 -5.42
C ARG A 977 48.40 10.47 -6.14
N ILE A 978 49.71 10.62 -6.07
CA ILE A 978 50.64 9.57 -6.48
C ILE A 978 50.61 8.46 -5.44
N VAL A 979 50.24 7.26 -5.86
CA VAL A 979 50.21 6.05 -5.03
C VAL A 979 51.36 5.13 -5.44
N SER A 980 52.16 4.72 -4.47
CA SER A 980 53.33 3.87 -4.73
C SER A 980 52.93 2.42 -5.04
N PRO A 981 53.79 1.63 -5.70
CA PRO A 981 53.60 0.19 -5.86
C PRO A 981 53.28 -0.55 -4.56
N THR A 982 53.98 -0.21 -3.47
CA THR A 982 53.76 -0.81 -2.14
C THR A 982 52.38 -0.46 -1.61
N GLU A 983 51.95 0.79 -1.77
CA GLU A 983 50.64 1.23 -1.32
C GLU A 983 49.49 0.55 -2.10
N LEU A 984 49.67 0.34 -3.41
CA LEU A 984 48.71 -0.39 -4.23
C LEU A 984 48.73 -1.90 -3.96
N ALA A 985 49.84 -2.44 -3.47
CA ALA A 985 49.94 -3.82 -3.00
C ALA A 985 49.20 -4.02 -1.67
N ASP A 986 49.41 -3.10 -0.73
CA ASP A 986 48.75 -3.11 0.58
C ASP A 986 47.27 -2.75 0.49
N GLY A 987 46.94 -1.91 -0.49
CA GLY A 987 45.63 -1.41 -0.87
C GLY A 987 45.29 -0.04 -0.26
N VAL A 988 44.66 0.81 -1.06
CA VAL A 988 44.24 2.17 -0.69
C VAL A 988 42.86 2.13 -0.02
N LEU A 989 42.70 2.87 1.08
CA LEU A 989 41.41 3.00 1.76
C LEU A 989 40.43 3.85 0.95
N CYS A 990 39.21 3.36 0.81
CA CYS A 990 38.09 4.05 0.17
C CYS A 990 36.83 3.84 1.00
N GLN A 991 36.06 4.91 1.21
CA GLN A 991 34.70 4.79 1.75
C GLN A 991 33.68 4.92 0.61
N VAL A 992 32.58 4.20 0.70
CA VAL A 992 31.46 4.32 -0.25
C VAL A 992 30.21 4.55 0.58
N PRO A 993 29.59 5.75 0.55
CA PRO A 993 28.40 6.06 1.34
C PRO A 993 27.23 5.11 1.05
N PRO A 994 26.22 5.04 1.93
CA PRO A 994 25.01 4.24 1.69
C PRO A 994 24.30 4.67 0.41
N LEU A 995 23.81 3.70 -0.37
CA LEU A 995 23.15 3.92 -1.66
C LEU A 995 23.93 4.83 -2.62
N ASP A 996 25.26 4.73 -2.58
CA ASP A 996 26.14 5.58 -3.37
C ASP A 996 27.11 4.77 -4.25
N THR A 997 27.79 5.48 -5.14
CA THR A 997 28.76 4.96 -6.11
C THR A 997 29.98 5.88 -6.16
N VAL A 998 31.17 5.28 -6.11
CA VAL A 998 32.47 5.99 -6.18
C VAL A 998 33.24 5.55 -7.42
N PHE A 999 33.95 6.50 -8.05
CA PHE A 999 34.70 6.30 -9.28
C PHE A 999 36.18 6.63 -9.06
N LEU A 1000 37.03 5.61 -9.00
CA LEU A 1000 38.47 5.77 -8.85
C LEU A 1000 39.14 5.59 -10.21
N ARG A 1001 39.98 6.55 -10.61
CA ARG A 1001 40.80 6.47 -11.82
C ARG A 1001 42.26 6.35 -11.45
N LEU A 1002 42.92 5.34 -11.99
CA LEU A 1002 44.34 5.04 -11.86
C LEU A 1002 45.01 5.26 -13.22
N ASP A 1003 45.86 6.27 -13.33
CA ASP A 1003 46.59 6.58 -14.56
C ASP A 1003 48.05 6.16 -14.44
N GLU A 1004 48.57 5.45 -15.45
CA GLU A 1004 50.00 5.31 -15.69
C GLU A 1004 50.60 6.69 -15.98
N LYS A 1005 51.81 6.92 -15.47
CA LYS A 1005 52.46 8.23 -15.52
C LYS A 1005 53.19 8.46 -16.84
#